data_AF-A0A2M8D9Q0-F1
#
_entry.id   AF-A0A2M8D9Q0-F1
#
_cell.length_a   1.000
_cell.length_b   1.000
_cell.length_c   1.000
_cell.angle_alpha   90.00
_cell.angle_beta   90.00
_cell.angle_gamma   90.00
#
_symmetry.space_group_name_H-M   'P 1'
#
loop_
_entity.id
_entity.type
_entity.pdbx_description
1 polymer ?
#
loop_
_entity_poly.entity_id
_entity_poly.type
_entity_poly.pdbx_seq_one_letter_code
_entity_poly.pdbx_strand_id
1 'polypeptide(L)'
;MKFVHLHTHSHYSLLDGLAKIDDLIDRAKELGMKALALTDHGNLYGAVEFYKKAVKAEIKPILGVETYVAPRSRFEKQAKIDDNYFHLILLAENNLGWKNMIKLITKSHLEGFYYRPRVDKELLRQYHEGIIALSACLAGEIPQLILKNNFEQAEKTIKEYQEIFGSENFFLEVSHHPNIPEAVKVNDALKKLSKITFAPLVATQDIHYAKPEDAEYQDILLAVQTNNKTSDENRLTMKVEDFSMRSQEQMMESFKDLPEAIENTEKIAERCNVNLTLNQILLPNFPLPEQEISADDYLRKLVMERLSNRFEVADAKVMERLDYELEVIKKTGFADYFLIVQDFVIWAKERGIVVGPGRGCFLPDTKILLKDGRQKNIQDIKPQERVISAFGNKRRVKKVLSYDIDEEIAIIKSKMPIFNLRLTKDHKVLAVKHKMCPVNSIKGTICKPSCNRSCKKNLWSGYNPRWIEAQNLKKNDFLLYPIFKLRQIETKFDLLNFNHLDSRLKGNNKYVWYEIGTNRLIQKKIKRYIKLDKKFAQLLGFYISEGWSRSRRKYREATIGFGFHRNEKKYIEKTRKLLKQIFGLDSSVVFHKTKNSCQVLAYSRIAARFLERLCGKYSQNKDIPYQIFESSDEIIIALLTSLFKGDGSRKDTMRVSFDSTSLNLVSQIKVLLARLGIMSSIKIRKPQKKRRSKPSYKLTISGKQLFKFNKLFKEFQIPVKKQKFYRNDTFIWRNYIWFPVKEISFERYKGKVCDLTVEKDSSYVANEIAVHNS
;
A
#
# COMPACT_ATOMS: atom_id res chain seq x y z
N MET A 1 6.45 -5.48 55.92
CA MET A 1 6.01 -6.54 54.99
C MET A 1 5.79 -5.93 53.62
N LYS A 2 6.15 -6.63 52.54
CA LYS A 2 5.70 -6.26 51.20
C LYS A 2 4.64 -7.28 50.76
N PHE A 3 3.77 -6.86 49.85
CA PHE A 3 2.70 -7.70 49.32
C PHE A 3 2.74 -7.68 47.79
N VAL A 4 2.46 -8.83 47.16
CA VAL A 4 2.43 -9.00 45.70
C VAL A 4 1.12 -9.64 45.27
N HIS A 5 0.43 -9.04 44.29
CA HIS A 5 -0.74 -9.68 43.69
C HIS A 5 -0.33 -10.85 42.80
N LEU A 6 -0.80 -12.05 43.16
CA LEU A 6 -0.51 -13.31 42.47
C LEU A 6 -1.69 -13.85 41.63
N HIS A 7 -2.86 -13.22 41.73
CA HIS A 7 -4.09 -13.58 41.02
C HIS A 7 -4.66 -12.31 40.40
N THR A 8 -4.52 -12.15 39.08
CA THR A 8 -4.86 -10.91 38.37
C THR A 8 -5.24 -11.20 36.93
N HIS A 9 -6.42 -10.71 36.54
CA HIS A 9 -7.04 -10.86 35.24
C HIS A 9 -6.86 -9.55 34.46
N SER A 10 -6.47 -9.67 33.21
CA SER A 10 -6.47 -8.58 32.26
C SER A 10 -7.61 -8.72 31.26
N HIS A 11 -7.73 -7.77 30.34
CA HIS A 11 -8.61 -7.86 29.18
C HIS A 11 -8.40 -9.09 28.28
N TYR A 12 -7.34 -9.90 28.49
CA TYR A 12 -7.17 -11.19 27.84
C TYR A 12 -7.96 -12.33 28.51
N SER A 13 -8.46 -12.15 29.73
CA SER A 13 -9.64 -12.86 30.25
C SER A 13 -10.88 -12.35 29.53
N LEU A 14 -11.09 -12.85 28.31
CA LEU A 14 -12.06 -12.30 27.37
C LEU A 14 -13.47 -12.24 27.97
N LEU A 15 -14.07 -11.04 27.89
CA LEU A 15 -15.43 -10.73 28.38
C LEU A 15 -15.60 -10.87 29.90
N ASP A 16 -14.52 -10.78 30.66
CA ASP A 16 -14.54 -10.90 32.12
C ASP A 16 -13.57 -9.90 32.78
N GLY A 17 -12.28 -10.01 32.49
CA GLY A 17 -11.29 -9.02 32.90
C GLY A 17 -11.41 -7.74 32.10
N LEU A 18 -11.41 -6.59 32.78
CA LEU A 18 -11.58 -5.28 32.17
C LEU A 18 -10.23 -4.58 31.91
N ALA A 19 -9.31 -4.67 32.86
CA ALA A 19 -8.09 -3.86 32.87
C ALA A 19 -7.14 -4.23 31.73
N LYS A 20 -6.63 -3.23 31.00
CA LYS A 20 -5.57 -3.48 30.03
C LYS A 20 -4.25 -3.71 30.76
N ILE A 21 -3.31 -4.35 30.07
CA ILE A 21 -1.97 -4.58 30.61
C ILE A 21 -1.29 -3.28 31.06
N ASP A 22 -1.45 -2.18 30.30
CA ASP A 22 -0.90 -0.88 30.71
C ASP A 22 -1.55 -0.37 32.01
N ASP A 23 -2.88 -0.48 32.13
CA ASP A 23 -3.62 -0.02 33.31
C ASP A 23 -3.20 -0.78 34.58
N LEU A 24 -3.00 -2.09 34.47
CA LEU A 24 -2.53 -2.95 35.58
C LEU A 24 -1.11 -2.57 36.03
N ILE A 25 -0.20 -2.35 35.07
CA ILE A 25 1.21 -2.01 35.35
C ILE A 25 1.30 -0.60 35.95
N ASP A 26 0.56 0.35 35.39
CA ASP A 26 0.52 1.73 35.91
C ASP A 26 -0.06 1.74 37.33
N ARG A 27 -1.13 0.97 37.58
CA ARG A 27 -1.70 0.84 38.92
C ARG A 27 -0.74 0.20 39.92
N ALA A 28 -0.05 -0.87 39.55
CA ALA A 28 0.95 -1.50 40.40
C ALA A 28 2.08 -0.53 40.76
N LYS A 29 2.51 0.31 39.81
CA LYS A 29 3.48 1.40 40.07
C LYS A 29 2.93 2.46 41.02
N GLU A 30 1.71 2.95 40.79
CA GLU A 30 1.05 3.93 41.66
C GLU A 30 1.03 3.43 43.12
N LEU A 31 0.85 2.11 43.32
CA LEU A 31 0.79 1.45 44.63
C LEU A 31 2.16 1.00 45.18
N GLY A 32 3.26 1.34 44.50
CA GLY A 32 4.62 1.02 44.95
C GLY A 32 4.98 -0.46 44.95
N MET A 33 4.30 -1.28 44.13
CA MET A 33 4.58 -2.72 44.02
C MET A 33 5.79 -3.00 43.13
N LYS A 34 6.56 -4.04 43.48
CA LYS A 34 7.78 -4.44 42.74
C LYS A 34 7.58 -5.65 41.84
N ALA A 35 6.48 -6.38 42.00
CA ALA A 35 6.14 -7.56 41.22
C ALA A 35 4.63 -7.61 41.01
N LEU A 36 4.21 -8.29 39.95
CA LEU A 36 2.80 -8.52 39.63
C LEU A 36 2.68 -9.83 38.84
N ALA A 37 1.69 -10.66 39.17
CA ALA A 37 1.32 -11.79 38.35
C ALA A 37 0.25 -11.44 37.33
N LEU A 38 0.25 -12.15 36.20
CA LEU A 38 -0.86 -12.18 35.26
C LEU A 38 -1.35 -13.62 35.15
N THR A 39 -2.63 -13.84 35.44
CA THR A 39 -3.26 -15.17 35.54
C THR A 39 -4.59 -15.20 34.78
N ASP A 40 -4.59 -14.80 33.50
CA ASP A 40 -5.81 -14.77 32.69
C ASP A 40 -6.50 -16.16 32.60
N HIS A 41 -7.80 -16.17 32.36
CA HIS A 41 -8.63 -17.38 32.31
C HIS A 41 -8.26 -18.32 31.14
N GLY A 42 -7.67 -19.46 31.45
CA GLY A 42 -7.44 -20.59 30.54
C GLY A 42 -6.62 -20.25 29.30
N ASN A 43 -5.85 -19.15 29.33
CA ASN A 43 -5.07 -18.69 28.19
C ASN A 43 -3.81 -17.92 28.63
N LEU A 44 -2.88 -17.76 27.69
CA LEU A 44 -1.62 -17.02 27.87
C LEU A 44 -1.47 -15.88 26.84
N TYR A 45 -2.59 -15.35 26.33
CA TYR A 45 -2.57 -14.40 25.19
C TYR A 45 -1.78 -13.13 25.53
N GLY A 46 -1.93 -12.63 26.75
CA GLY A 46 -1.27 -11.41 27.23
C GLY A 46 0.16 -11.60 27.74
N ALA A 47 0.63 -12.84 27.96
CA ALA A 47 1.85 -13.11 28.72
C ALA A 47 3.11 -12.42 28.18
N VAL A 48 3.32 -12.44 26.85
CA VAL A 48 4.52 -11.81 26.23
C VAL A 48 4.42 -10.28 26.23
N GLU A 49 3.21 -9.73 26.04
CA GLU A 49 2.99 -8.28 26.13
C GLU A 49 3.23 -7.79 27.55
N PHE A 50 2.64 -8.46 28.53
CA PHE A 50 2.82 -8.22 29.95
C PHE A 50 4.28 -8.28 30.35
N TYR A 51 4.98 -9.36 30.00
CA TYR A 51 6.41 -9.51 30.29
C TYR A 51 7.22 -8.31 29.79
N LYS A 52 7.06 -7.93 28.52
CA LYS A 52 7.80 -6.81 27.92
C LYS A 52 7.49 -5.48 28.63
N LYS A 53 6.22 -5.22 28.93
CA LYS A 53 5.78 -3.96 29.52
C LYS A 53 6.16 -3.88 31.00
N ALA A 54 5.98 -4.94 31.76
CA ALA A 54 6.34 -5.02 33.18
C ALA A 54 7.85 -4.85 33.37
N VAL A 55 8.68 -5.56 32.59
CA VAL A 55 10.15 -5.41 32.62
C VAL A 55 10.56 -3.97 32.29
N LYS A 56 9.99 -3.37 31.23
CA LYS A 56 10.24 -1.96 30.88
C LYS A 56 9.80 -0.99 32.00
N ALA A 57 8.79 -1.39 32.75
CA ALA A 57 8.26 -0.65 33.88
C ALA A 57 9.00 -0.94 35.20
N GLU A 58 10.05 -1.76 35.20
CA GLU A 58 10.77 -2.18 36.43
C GLU A 58 9.87 -2.90 37.46
N ILE A 59 8.79 -3.52 36.97
CA ILE A 59 7.96 -4.45 37.74
C ILE A 59 8.36 -5.87 37.33
N LYS A 60 8.69 -6.73 38.30
CA LYS A 60 8.99 -8.14 38.06
C LYS A 60 7.72 -8.86 37.58
N PRO A 61 7.68 -9.36 36.32
CA PRO A 61 6.54 -10.12 35.85
C PRO A 61 6.54 -11.54 36.41
N ILE A 62 5.39 -11.98 36.94
CA ILE A 62 5.13 -13.37 37.27
C ILE A 62 4.14 -13.90 36.23
N LEU A 63 4.57 -14.89 35.45
CA LEU A 63 3.74 -15.45 34.37
C LEU A 63 2.92 -16.60 34.93
N GLY A 64 1.60 -16.50 34.79
CA GLY A 64 0.69 -17.52 35.26
C GLY A 64 -0.56 -17.64 34.39
N VAL A 65 -1.49 -18.46 34.87
CA VAL A 65 -2.79 -18.71 34.25
C VAL A 65 -3.75 -19.21 35.33
N GLU A 66 -5.00 -18.75 35.29
CA GLU A 66 -6.08 -19.45 35.99
C GLU A 66 -6.63 -20.53 35.05
N THR A 67 -6.20 -21.77 35.23
CA THR A 67 -6.61 -22.88 34.38
C THR A 67 -7.94 -23.48 34.83
N TYR A 68 -8.65 -24.10 33.89
CA TYR A 68 -9.87 -24.84 34.18
C TYR A 68 -9.54 -26.33 34.38
N VAL A 69 -9.92 -26.94 35.50
CA VAL A 69 -9.70 -28.35 35.80
C VAL A 69 -11.01 -29.11 35.58
N ALA A 70 -10.98 -30.15 34.74
CA ALA A 70 -12.09 -31.04 34.53
C ALA A 70 -12.37 -31.86 35.81
N PRO A 71 -13.64 -32.13 36.15
CA PRO A 71 -13.99 -32.92 37.34
C PRO A 71 -13.60 -34.40 37.20
N ARG A 72 -13.43 -34.86 35.96
CA ARG A 72 -13.00 -36.21 35.60
C ARG A 72 -11.84 -36.13 34.62
N SER A 73 -11.99 -36.66 33.42
CA SER A 73 -11.01 -36.55 32.33
C SER A 73 -11.31 -35.34 31.45
N ARG A 74 -10.28 -34.74 30.87
CA ARG A 74 -10.41 -33.62 29.91
C ARG A 74 -11.16 -34.02 28.64
N PHE A 75 -11.22 -35.32 28.34
CA PHE A 75 -11.92 -35.87 27.17
C PHE A 75 -13.42 -36.05 27.38
N GLU A 76 -13.89 -36.04 28.63
CA GLU A 76 -15.32 -36.23 28.96
C GLU A 76 -16.12 -34.94 28.73
N LYS A 77 -17.32 -35.10 28.16
CA LYS A 77 -18.20 -34.00 27.69
C LYS A 77 -19.67 -34.24 28.00
N GLN A 78 -19.97 -34.78 29.17
CA GLN A 78 -21.34 -34.98 29.62
C GLN A 78 -21.90 -33.70 30.25
N ALA A 79 -23.02 -33.20 29.72
CA ALA A 79 -23.71 -32.03 30.28
C ALA A 79 -24.12 -32.25 31.75
N LYS A 80 -24.14 -31.17 32.53
CA LYS A 80 -24.35 -31.12 33.99
C LYS A 80 -23.29 -31.79 34.86
N ILE A 81 -22.33 -32.49 34.25
CA ILE A 81 -21.21 -33.11 34.96
C ILE A 81 -19.92 -32.44 34.54
N ASP A 82 -19.57 -32.52 33.26
CA ASP A 82 -18.28 -32.06 32.74
C ASP A 82 -18.31 -30.60 32.26
N ASP A 83 -19.48 -29.96 32.25
CA ASP A 83 -19.61 -28.50 32.17
C ASP A 83 -19.27 -27.81 33.50
N ASN A 84 -19.28 -28.54 34.63
CA ASN A 84 -18.84 -28.07 35.94
C ASN A 84 -17.33 -28.29 36.13
N TYR A 85 -16.53 -27.38 35.58
CA TYR A 85 -15.09 -27.32 35.79
C TYR A 85 -14.74 -26.53 37.06
N PHE A 86 -13.50 -26.69 37.52
CA PHE A 86 -12.94 -25.96 38.65
C PHE A 86 -11.84 -24.99 38.21
N HIS A 87 -11.57 -23.97 39.02
CA HIS A 87 -10.43 -23.09 38.80
C HIS A 87 -9.19 -23.59 39.56
N LEU A 88 -8.00 -23.31 39.00
CA LEU A 88 -6.71 -23.56 39.64
C LEU A 88 -5.70 -22.53 39.12
N ILE A 89 -5.03 -21.82 40.04
CA ILE A 89 -4.00 -20.86 39.64
C ILE A 89 -2.67 -21.58 39.47
N LEU A 90 -2.01 -21.38 38.33
CA LEU A 90 -0.68 -21.89 38.06
C LEU A 90 0.27 -20.72 37.80
N LEU A 91 1.42 -20.70 38.48
CA LEU A 91 2.48 -19.72 38.33
C LEU A 91 3.76 -20.42 37.88
N ALA A 92 4.41 -19.89 36.85
CA ALA A 92 5.68 -20.42 36.38
C ALA A 92 6.79 -19.97 37.35
N GLU A 93 7.36 -20.93 38.09
CA GLU A 93 8.48 -20.66 38.98
C GLU A 93 9.76 -20.39 38.18
N ASN A 94 9.93 -21.06 37.04
CA ASN A 94 11.14 -20.95 36.22
C ASN A 94 10.84 -21.22 34.74
N ASN A 95 11.87 -21.17 33.90
CA ASN A 95 11.76 -21.41 32.46
C ASN A 95 11.22 -22.80 32.08
N LEU A 96 11.40 -23.83 32.92
CA LEU A 96 10.81 -25.15 32.69
C LEU A 96 9.30 -25.11 33.00
N GLY A 97 8.92 -24.52 34.12
CA GLY A 97 7.52 -24.25 34.46
C GLY A 97 6.79 -23.48 33.36
N TRP A 98 7.42 -22.45 32.79
CA TRP A 98 6.87 -21.71 31.66
C TRP A 98 6.63 -22.58 30.42
N LYS A 99 7.59 -23.46 30.07
CA LYS A 99 7.43 -24.41 28.95
C LYS A 99 6.30 -25.41 29.21
N ASN A 100 6.23 -25.94 30.44
CA ASN A 100 5.20 -26.87 30.88
C ASN A 100 3.82 -26.21 30.85
N MET A 101 3.70 -24.98 31.32
CA MET A 101 2.47 -24.19 31.26
C MET A 101 2.01 -23.95 29.81
N ILE A 102 2.91 -23.63 28.88
CA ILE A 102 2.56 -23.54 27.45
C ILE A 102 1.99 -24.88 26.94
N LYS A 103 2.58 -26.01 27.33
CA LYS A 103 2.08 -27.34 26.94
C LYS A 103 0.72 -27.66 27.54
N LEU A 104 0.52 -27.38 28.83
CA LEU A 104 -0.76 -27.54 29.53
C LEU A 104 -1.88 -26.78 28.82
N ILE A 105 -1.69 -25.48 28.58
CA ILE A 105 -2.69 -24.63 27.94
C ILE A 105 -2.89 -24.99 26.46
N THR A 106 -1.83 -25.38 25.75
CA THR A 106 -2.00 -25.88 24.37
C THR A 106 -2.88 -27.13 24.34
N LYS A 107 -2.63 -28.09 25.24
CA LYS A 107 -3.42 -29.33 25.33
C LYS A 107 -4.83 -29.10 25.84
N SER A 108 -5.05 -28.15 26.75
CA SER A 108 -6.40 -27.82 27.22
C SER A 108 -7.28 -27.26 26.10
N HIS A 109 -6.70 -26.49 25.17
CA HIS A 109 -7.40 -26.01 23.97
C HIS A 109 -7.57 -27.09 22.89
N LEU A 110 -6.57 -27.94 22.65
CA LEU A 110 -6.63 -28.94 21.57
C LEU A 110 -7.38 -30.22 21.94
N GLU A 111 -7.28 -30.66 23.20
CA GLU A 111 -7.82 -31.94 23.68
C GLU A 111 -9.00 -31.72 24.65
N GLY A 112 -8.86 -30.78 25.59
CA GLY A 112 -9.76 -30.62 26.73
C GLY A 112 -10.92 -29.64 26.55
N PHE A 113 -11.07 -29.05 25.37
CA PHE A 113 -12.06 -28.00 25.13
C PHE A 113 -13.49 -28.56 25.10
N TYR A 114 -14.33 -28.05 26.01
CA TYR A 114 -15.78 -28.23 25.99
C TYR A 114 -16.51 -26.88 25.88
N TYR A 115 -16.82 -26.24 27.01
CA TYR A 115 -17.21 -24.81 27.07
C TYR A 115 -16.02 -23.89 27.41
N ARG A 116 -15.00 -24.47 28.04
CA ARG A 116 -13.73 -23.86 28.41
C ARG A 116 -12.59 -24.84 28.09
N PRO A 117 -11.36 -24.33 27.90
CA PRO A 117 -10.18 -25.16 27.67
C PRO A 117 -9.72 -25.80 28.99
N ARG A 118 -10.07 -27.07 29.23
CA ARG A 118 -9.84 -27.74 30.52
C ARG A 118 -8.59 -28.62 30.51
N VAL A 119 -7.85 -28.64 31.61
CA VAL A 119 -6.86 -29.66 31.95
C VAL A 119 -7.52 -30.73 32.82
N ASP A 120 -6.86 -31.86 33.03
CA ASP A 120 -7.21 -32.83 34.07
C ASP A 120 -5.99 -33.11 34.95
N LYS A 121 -6.20 -33.81 36.06
CA LYS A 121 -5.11 -34.11 37.01
C LYS A 121 -4.06 -35.07 36.42
N GLU A 122 -4.39 -35.86 35.41
CA GLU A 122 -3.41 -36.67 34.66
C GLU A 122 -2.41 -35.74 33.95
N LEU A 123 -2.93 -34.77 33.21
CA LEU A 123 -2.14 -33.81 32.48
C LEU A 123 -1.33 -32.90 33.40
N LEU A 124 -1.91 -32.49 34.55
CA LEU A 124 -1.18 -31.75 35.59
C LEU A 124 0.03 -32.55 36.10
N ARG A 125 -0.12 -33.84 36.42
CA ARG A 125 1.01 -34.72 36.81
C ARG A 125 2.10 -34.76 35.76
N GLN A 126 1.73 -34.80 34.48
CA GLN A 126 2.70 -34.86 33.40
C GLN A 126 3.55 -33.59 33.26
N TYR A 127 3.00 -32.41 33.57
CA TYR A 127 3.64 -31.11 33.33
C TYR A 127 3.72 -30.25 34.61
N HIS A 128 3.86 -30.86 35.79
CA HIS A 128 3.89 -30.16 37.08
C HIS A 128 5.22 -29.44 37.37
N GLU A 129 6.34 -29.95 36.84
CA GLU A 129 7.67 -29.50 37.24
C GLU A 129 7.89 -28.00 36.96
N GLY A 130 8.38 -27.26 37.97
CA GLY A 130 8.62 -25.83 37.91
C GLY A 130 7.36 -24.95 37.98
N ILE A 131 6.22 -25.49 38.39
CA ILE A 131 4.95 -24.76 38.56
C ILE A 131 4.58 -24.69 40.05
N ILE A 132 4.22 -23.49 40.50
CA ILE A 132 3.58 -23.26 41.81
C ILE A 132 2.07 -23.15 41.55
N ALA A 133 1.26 -23.86 42.34
CA ALA A 133 -0.19 -23.89 42.20
C ALA A 133 -0.90 -23.33 43.44
N LEU A 134 -1.97 -22.56 43.23
CA LEU A 134 -2.83 -22.04 44.30
C LEU A 134 -4.24 -22.60 44.14
N SER A 135 -4.94 -22.83 45.26
CA SER A 135 -6.27 -23.47 45.27
C SER A 135 -7.41 -22.68 44.59
N ALA A 136 -7.12 -21.47 44.07
CA ALA A 136 -8.03 -20.58 43.35
C ALA A 136 -9.15 -19.97 44.20
N CYS A 137 -10.02 -19.20 43.53
CA CYS A 137 -11.18 -18.52 44.07
C CYS A 137 -12.31 -19.50 44.46
N LEU A 138 -13.52 -19.01 44.74
CA LEU A 138 -14.67 -19.84 45.11
C LEU A 138 -15.02 -20.93 44.07
N ALA A 139 -14.63 -20.75 42.82
CA ALA A 139 -14.81 -21.74 41.75
C ALA A 139 -13.75 -22.87 41.77
N GLY A 140 -12.78 -22.83 42.68
CA GLY A 140 -11.78 -23.90 42.85
C GLY A 140 -12.35 -25.20 43.41
N GLU A 141 -11.68 -26.33 43.14
CA GLU A 141 -12.16 -27.66 43.54
C GLU A 141 -12.30 -27.79 45.06
N ILE A 142 -11.30 -27.32 45.81
CA ILE A 142 -11.28 -27.37 47.27
C ILE A 142 -12.35 -26.45 47.88
N PRO A 143 -12.46 -25.15 47.49
CA PRO A 143 -13.58 -24.30 47.87
C PRO A 143 -14.96 -24.92 47.61
N GLN A 144 -15.17 -25.52 46.42
CA GLN A 144 -16.44 -26.16 46.08
C GLN A 144 -16.76 -27.37 46.97
N LEU A 145 -15.76 -28.17 47.36
CA LEU A 145 -15.94 -29.29 48.30
C LEU A 145 -16.30 -28.78 49.71
N ILE A 146 -15.67 -27.69 50.16
CA ILE A 146 -15.98 -27.04 51.44
C ILE A 146 -17.40 -26.50 51.46
N LEU A 147 -17.84 -25.84 50.39
CA LEU A 147 -19.21 -25.30 50.29
C LEU A 147 -20.26 -26.43 50.35
N LYS A 148 -19.95 -27.60 49.78
CA LYS A 148 -20.75 -28.83 49.86
C LYS A 148 -20.60 -29.58 51.19
N ASN A 149 -19.89 -29.01 52.17
CA ASN A 149 -19.59 -29.59 53.49
C ASN A 149 -18.82 -30.93 53.44
N ASN A 150 -18.08 -31.20 52.37
CA ASN A 150 -17.29 -32.43 52.20
C ASN A 150 -15.82 -32.20 52.57
N PHE A 151 -15.57 -31.99 53.86
CA PHE A 151 -14.24 -31.67 54.40
C PHE A 151 -13.22 -32.78 54.21
N GLU A 152 -13.63 -34.05 54.34
CA GLU A 152 -12.74 -35.20 54.17
C GLU A 152 -12.22 -35.29 52.73
N GLN A 153 -13.10 -35.08 51.75
CA GLN A 153 -12.68 -35.05 50.35
C GLN A 153 -11.82 -33.82 50.04
N ALA A 154 -12.11 -32.66 50.64
CA ALA A 154 -11.27 -31.48 50.50
C ALA A 154 -9.83 -31.74 51.00
N GLU A 155 -9.67 -32.41 52.15
CA GLU A 155 -8.35 -32.81 52.67
C GLU A 155 -7.62 -33.76 51.70
N LYS A 156 -8.32 -34.77 51.16
CA LYS A 156 -7.75 -35.70 50.16
C LYS A 156 -7.32 -34.97 48.89
N THR A 157 -8.14 -34.05 48.39
CA THR A 157 -7.82 -33.25 47.20
C THR A 157 -6.60 -32.34 47.44
N ILE A 158 -6.45 -31.75 48.63
CA ILE A 158 -5.25 -30.97 48.99
C ILE A 158 -4.00 -31.84 48.91
N LYS A 159 -4.03 -33.04 49.52
CA LYS A 159 -2.91 -33.98 49.48
C LYS A 159 -2.59 -34.42 48.06
N GLU A 160 -3.61 -34.68 47.24
CA GLU A 160 -3.41 -35.01 45.82
C GLU A 160 -2.71 -33.87 45.06
N TYR A 161 -3.09 -32.60 45.30
CA TYR A 161 -2.36 -31.48 44.68
C TYR A 161 -0.95 -31.31 45.22
N GLN A 162 -0.68 -31.57 46.51
CA GLN A 162 0.67 -31.61 47.06
C GLN A 162 1.51 -32.75 46.47
N GLU A 163 0.91 -33.91 46.16
CA GLU A 163 1.58 -35.01 45.45
C GLU A 163 1.89 -34.63 43.99
N ILE A 164 1.03 -33.86 43.34
CA ILE A 164 1.22 -33.40 41.96
C ILE A 164 2.33 -32.34 41.89
N PHE A 165 2.24 -31.28 42.68
CA PHE A 165 3.12 -30.12 42.54
C PHE A 165 4.32 -30.14 43.49
N GLY A 166 4.25 -30.86 44.60
CA GLY A 166 5.16 -30.75 45.73
C GLY A 166 4.50 -29.99 46.90
N SER A 167 4.83 -30.38 48.13
CA SER A 167 4.20 -29.81 49.34
C SER A 167 4.54 -28.32 49.52
N GLU A 168 5.69 -27.90 49.01
CA GLU A 168 6.21 -26.53 49.00
C GLU A 168 5.76 -25.71 47.78
N ASN A 169 5.05 -26.33 46.83
CA ASN A 169 4.60 -25.72 45.58
C ASN A 169 3.08 -25.62 45.47
N PHE A 170 2.33 -26.14 46.45
CA PHE A 170 0.89 -26.02 46.51
C PHE A 170 0.46 -25.16 47.71
N PHE A 171 -0.28 -24.09 47.42
CA PHE A 171 -0.74 -23.13 48.43
C PHE A 171 -2.27 -23.07 48.47
N LEU A 172 -2.82 -22.92 49.68
CA LEU A 172 -4.22 -22.64 49.89
C LEU A 172 -4.47 -21.14 49.79
N GLU A 173 -5.24 -20.76 48.78
CA GLU A 173 -5.53 -19.36 48.47
C GLU A 173 -6.65 -18.82 49.34
N VAL A 174 -6.41 -17.70 50.00
CA VAL A 174 -7.38 -16.97 50.81
C VAL A 174 -7.57 -15.55 50.28
N SER A 175 -8.82 -15.13 50.12
CA SER A 175 -9.18 -13.80 49.59
C SER A 175 -10.06 -13.03 50.58
N HIS A 176 -9.92 -11.71 50.66
CA HIS A 176 -10.66 -10.90 51.64
C HIS A 176 -11.91 -10.27 51.00
N HIS A 177 -12.99 -11.05 50.96
CA HIS A 177 -14.29 -10.67 50.40
C HIS A 177 -15.40 -10.81 51.46
N PRO A 178 -15.43 -9.94 52.49
CA PRO A 178 -16.34 -10.08 53.64
C PRO A 178 -17.83 -9.98 53.27
N ASN A 179 -18.17 -9.35 52.15
CA ASN A 179 -19.56 -9.22 51.69
C ASN A 179 -20.08 -10.50 51.00
N ILE A 180 -19.24 -11.52 50.83
CA ILE A 180 -19.58 -12.82 50.25
C ILE A 180 -19.52 -13.90 51.35
N PRO A 181 -20.67 -14.32 51.93
CA PRO A 181 -20.69 -15.27 53.05
C PRO A 181 -19.98 -16.60 52.75
N GLU A 182 -20.07 -17.08 51.51
CA GLU A 182 -19.38 -18.27 51.02
C GLU A 182 -17.86 -18.14 51.12
N ALA A 183 -17.30 -16.95 50.82
CA ALA A 183 -15.87 -16.69 50.91
C ALA A 183 -15.38 -16.73 52.37
N VAL A 184 -16.15 -16.17 53.31
CA VAL A 184 -15.84 -16.23 54.75
C VAL A 184 -15.82 -17.68 55.23
N LYS A 185 -16.85 -18.46 54.89
CA LYS A 185 -16.95 -19.89 55.23
C LYS A 185 -15.76 -20.69 54.67
N VAL A 186 -15.40 -20.45 53.41
CA VAL A 186 -14.27 -21.14 52.76
C VAL A 186 -12.95 -20.76 53.42
N ASN A 187 -12.69 -19.48 53.68
CA ASN A 187 -11.46 -19.05 54.34
C ASN A 187 -11.27 -19.69 55.71
N ASP A 188 -12.31 -19.75 56.54
CA ASP A 188 -12.21 -20.37 57.87
C ASP A 188 -11.95 -21.88 57.81
N ALA A 189 -12.51 -22.55 56.80
CA ALA A 189 -12.23 -23.94 56.51
C ALA A 189 -10.80 -24.16 56.01
N LEU A 190 -10.31 -23.30 55.10
CA LEU A 190 -8.95 -23.36 54.57
C LEU A 190 -7.91 -23.15 55.67
N LYS A 191 -8.15 -22.23 56.63
CA LYS A 191 -7.29 -22.06 57.81
C LYS A 191 -7.19 -23.35 58.65
N LYS A 192 -8.29 -24.08 58.81
CA LYS A 192 -8.32 -25.37 59.53
C LYS A 192 -7.60 -26.47 58.73
N LEU A 193 -7.90 -26.58 57.44
CA LEU A 193 -7.29 -27.57 56.56
C LEU A 193 -5.78 -27.34 56.38
N SER A 194 -5.33 -26.09 56.35
CA SER A 194 -3.91 -25.72 56.34
C SER A 194 -3.17 -26.31 57.55
N LYS A 195 -3.76 -26.26 58.75
CA LYS A 195 -3.17 -26.84 59.97
C LYS A 195 -3.10 -28.37 59.94
N ILE A 196 -4.04 -29.02 59.24
CA ILE A 196 -4.12 -30.48 59.15
C ILE A 196 -3.17 -31.03 58.07
N THR A 197 -3.15 -30.37 56.91
CA THR A 197 -2.40 -30.80 55.72
C THR A 197 -1.02 -30.19 55.60
N PHE A 198 -0.71 -29.21 56.47
CA PHE A 198 0.50 -28.38 56.40
C PHE A 198 0.65 -27.59 55.09
N ALA A 199 -0.41 -27.49 54.29
CA ALA A 199 -0.41 -26.68 53.09
C ALA A 199 -0.36 -25.18 53.47
N PRO A 200 0.64 -24.42 52.99
CA PRO A 200 0.78 -23.00 53.32
C PRO A 200 -0.37 -22.15 52.76
N LEU A 201 -0.75 -21.10 53.48
CA LEU A 201 -1.77 -20.13 53.04
C LEU A 201 -1.13 -19.01 52.20
N VAL A 202 -1.86 -18.46 51.24
CA VAL A 202 -1.42 -17.29 50.46
C VAL A 202 -2.57 -16.32 50.24
N ALA A 203 -2.32 -15.02 50.41
CA ALA A 203 -3.32 -13.97 50.25
C ALA A 203 -3.40 -13.47 48.80
N THR A 204 -4.62 -13.33 48.26
CA THR A 204 -4.90 -12.80 46.91
C THR A 204 -6.17 -11.94 46.91
N GLN A 205 -6.45 -11.26 45.79
CA GLN A 205 -7.62 -10.38 45.61
C GLN A 205 -8.44 -10.71 44.36
N ASP A 206 -8.01 -11.66 43.53
CA ASP A 206 -8.72 -12.05 42.29
C ASP A 206 -9.10 -10.84 41.42
N ILE A 207 -8.08 -10.07 41.01
CA ILE A 207 -8.28 -8.75 40.40
C ILE A 207 -8.91 -8.86 39.01
N HIS A 208 -10.00 -8.14 38.75
CA HIS A 208 -10.66 -8.08 37.44
C HIS A 208 -10.64 -6.68 36.79
N TYR A 209 -10.36 -5.63 37.58
CA TYR A 209 -10.26 -4.25 37.13
C TYR A 209 -9.19 -3.48 37.90
N ALA A 210 -8.68 -2.38 37.34
CA ALA A 210 -7.51 -1.71 37.91
C ALA A 210 -7.86 -0.88 39.14
N LYS A 211 -8.96 -0.11 39.09
CA LYS A 211 -9.36 0.79 40.18
C LYS A 211 -10.81 0.54 40.61
N PRO A 212 -11.20 0.81 41.87
CA PRO A 212 -12.55 0.57 42.36
C PRO A 212 -13.64 1.24 41.51
N GLU A 213 -13.34 2.38 40.89
CA GLU A 213 -14.28 3.13 40.05
C GLU A 213 -14.66 2.38 38.77
N ASP A 214 -13.88 1.38 38.37
CA ASP A 214 -14.10 0.58 37.16
C ASP A 214 -15.11 -0.56 37.34
N ALA A 215 -15.60 -0.79 38.58
CA ALA A 215 -16.50 -1.89 38.90
C ALA A 215 -17.80 -1.88 38.06
N GLU A 216 -18.35 -0.70 37.77
CA GLU A 216 -19.56 -0.57 36.93
C GLU A 216 -19.29 -1.01 35.48
N TYR A 217 -18.11 -0.68 34.93
CA TYR A 217 -17.75 -1.06 33.57
C TYR A 217 -17.48 -2.57 33.45
N GLN A 218 -16.88 -3.18 34.46
CA GLN A 218 -16.68 -4.63 34.48
C GLN A 218 -18.02 -5.37 34.59
N ASP A 219 -18.95 -4.87 35.38
CA ASP A 219 -20.29 -5.45 35.49
C ASP A 219 -21.08 -5.39 34.16
N ILE A 220 -20.91 -4.32 33.38
CA ILE A 220 -21.46 -4.23 32.02
C ILE A 220 -20.82 -5.27 31.09
N LEU A 221 -19.50 -5.45 31.17
CA LEU A 221 -18.79 -6.46 30.38
C LEU A 221 -19.31 -7.87 30.66
N LEU A 222 -19.57 -8.18 31.94
CA LEU A 222 -20.11 -9.47 32.38
C LEU A 222 -21.56 -9.69 31.92
N ALA A 223 -22.38 -8.63 31.90
CA ALA A 223 -23.73 -8.68 31.33
C ALA A 223 -23.69 -9.01 29.83
N VAL A 224 -22.71 -8.47 29.09
CA VAL A 224 -22.50 -8.82 27.67
C VAL A 224 -22.06 -10.28 27.52
N GLN A 225 -21.15 -10.77 28.37
CA GLN A 225 -20.69 -12.15 28.32
C GLN A 225 -21.83 -13.15 28.54
N THR A 226 -22.72 -12.84 29.49
CA THR A 226 -23.82 -13.72 29.91
C THR A 226 -25.10 -13.50 29.09
N ASN A 227 -25.08 -12.57 28.13
CA ASN A 227 -26.24 -12.17 27.32
C ASN A 227 -27.45 -11.74 28.16
N ASN A 228 -27.19 -11.05 29.28
CA ASN A 228 -28.20 -10.49 30.19
C ASN A 228 -28.23 -8.96 30.10
N LYS A 229 -29.32 -8.34 30.57
CA LYS A 229 -29.36 -6.89 30.79
C LYS A 229 -28.83 -6.55 32.17
N THR A 230 -28.23 -5.38 32.34
CA THR A 230 -27.74 -4.92 33.65
C THR A 230 -28.85 -4.79 34.70
N SER A 231 -30.10 -4.64 34.26
CA SER A 231 -31.32 -4.59 35.08
C SER A 231 -31.85 -5.93 35.57
N ASP A 232 -31.33 -7.05 35.06
CA ASP A 232 -31.85 -8.37 35.42
C ASP A 232 -31.35 -8.76 36.83
N GLU A 233 -32.27 -9.03 37.76
CA GLU A 233 -31.94 -9.26 39.18
C GLU A 233 -31.20 -10.58 39.44
N ASN A 234 -31.42 -11.61 38.63
CA ASN A 234 -30.86 -12.96 38.81
C ASN A 234 -29.63 -13.23 37.92
N ARG A 235 -28.99 -12.19 37.39
CA ARG A 235 -27.79 -12.35 36.56
C ARG A 235 -26.52 -12.48 37.40
N LEU A 236 -25.47 -12.99 36.79
CA LEU A 236 -24.13 -12.93 37.38
C LEU A 236 -23.66 -11.47 37.48
N THR A 237 -23.22 -11.06 38.67
CA THR A 237 -22.66 -9.74 38.95
C THR A 237 -21.57 -9.87 40.02
N MET A 238 -20.53 -9.04 39.90
CA MET A 238 -19.43 -8.96 40.87
C MET A 238 -19.53 -7.71 41.74
N LYS A 239 -20.63 -6.94 41.65
CA LYS A 239 -20.80 -5.67 42.40
C LYS A 239 -20.99 -5.84 43.91
N VAL A 240 -21.09 -7.08 44.38
CA VAL A 240 -21.21 -7.39 45.81
C VAL A 240 -19.90 -7.07 46.56
N GLU A 241 -18.77 -7.03 45.86
CA GLU A 241 -17.46 -6.82 46.46
C GLU A 241 -16.49 -6.09 45.52
N ASP A 242 -15.39 -5.55 46.06
CA ASP A 242 -14.33 -4.90 45.30
C ASP A 242 -13.26 -5.89 44.78
N PHE A 243 -13.23 -6.09 43.46
CA PHE A 243 -12.25 -6.91 42.73
C PHE A 243 -11.19 -6.03 42.02
N SER A 244 -10.92 -4.83 42.54
CA SER A 244 -9.87 -3.96 42.05
C SER A 244 -8.49 -4.28 42.64
N MET A 245 -7.44 -3.71 42.04
CA MET A 245 -6.09 -3.79 42.59
C MET A 245 -5.95 -2.94 43.86
N ARG A 246 -5.95 -3.61 45.02
CA ARG A 246 -5.76 -3.01 46.36
C ARG A 246 -4.30 -2.73 46.68
N SER A 247 -4.06 -1.70 47.49
CA SER A 247 -2.73 -1.33 48.00
C SER A 247 -2.14 -2.35 48.97
N GLN A 248 -0.82 -2.30 49.18
CA GLN A 248 -0.14 -3.20 50.13
C GLN A 248 -0.68 -3.00 51.55
N GLU A 249 -0.93 -1.75 51.96
CA GLU A 249 -1.46 -1.37 53.26
C GLU A 249 -2.87 -1.94 53.48
N GLN A 250 -3.73 -1.82 52.48
CA GLN A 250 -5.08 -2.39 52.53
C GLN A 250 -5.06 -3.91 52.64
N MET A 251 -4.17 -4.59 51.91
CA MET A 251 -4.05 -6.05 51.99
C MET A 251 -3.49 -6.48 53.35
N MET A 252 -2.48 -5.79 53.88
CA MET A 252 -1.94 -6.07 55.21
C MET A 252 -3.00 -5.89 56.32
N GLU A 253 -3.83 -4.85 56.25
CA GLU A 253 -4.92 -4.65 57.23
C GLU A 253 -5.99 -5.74 57.10
N SER A 254 -6.39 -6.08 55.86
CA SER A 254 -7.37 -7.14 55.59
C SER A 254 -6.93 -8.53 56.06
N PHE A 255 -5.63 -8.78 56.17
CA PHE A 255 -5.04 -10.05 56.59
C PHE A 255 -4.19 -9.92 57.86
N LYS A 256 -4.49 -8.97 58.74
CA LYS A 256 -3.75 -8.76 59.99
C LYS A 256 -3.72 -10.00 60.92
N ASP A 257 -4.75 -10.85 60.83
CA ASP A 257 -4.85 -12.09 61.59
C ASP A 257 -4.13 -13.28 60.90
N LEU A 258 -3.62 -13.09 59.68
CA LEU A 258 -2.89 -14.09 58.87
C LEU A 258 -1.66 -13.45 58.18
N PRO A 259 -0.69 -12.90 58.93
CA PRO A 259 0.50 -12.28 58.36
C PRO A 259 1.31 -13.23 57.46
N GLU A 260 1.32 -14.53 57.76
CA GLU A 260 2.01 -15.54 56.97
C GLU A 260 1.48 -15.67 55.54
N ALA A 261 0.17 -15.42 55.33
CA ALA A 261 -0.43 -15.46 54.00
C ALA A 261 0.07 -14.30 53.13
N ILE A 262 0.31 -13.13 53.74
CA ILE A 262 0.92 -11.97 53.08
C ILE A 262 2.39 -12.25 52.76
N GLU A 263 3.17 -12.78 53.72
CA GLU A 263 4.60 -13.10 53.47
C GLU A 263 4.80 -14.09 52.34
N ASN A 264 3.92 -15.10 52.24
CA ASN A 264 4.02 -16.11 51.20
C ASN A 264 3.84 -15.50 49.79
N THR A 265 3.16 -14.36 49.65
CA THR A 265 3.08 -13.66 48.36
C THR A 265 4.45 -13.18 47.89
N GLU A 266 5.25 -12.61 48.79
CA GLU A 266 6.60 -12.14 48.49
C GLU A 266 7.55 -13.34 48.26
N LYS A 267 7.45 -14.40 49.07
CA LYS A 267 8.26 -15.63 48.90
C LYS A 267 8.01 -16.29 47.54
N ILE A 268 6.75 -16.40 47.11
CA ILE A 268 6.42 -16.93 45.77
C ILE A 268 6.95 -16.00 44.69
N ALA A 269 6.75 -14.69 44.83
CA ALA A 269 7.25 -13.70 43.88
C ALA A 269 8.78 -13.75 43.73
N GLU A 270 9.53 -13.98 44.82
CA GLU A 270 10.98 -14.15 44.80
C GLU A 270 11.41 -15.42 44.05
N ARG A 271 10.68 -16.53 44.23
CA ARG A 271 10.92 -17.82 43.57
C ARG A 271 10.64 -17.80 42.07
N CYS A 272 9.61 -17.08 41.63
CA CYS A 272 9.22 -16.98 40.22
C CYS A 272 10.24 -16.18 39.38
N ASN A 273 11.08 -16.87 38.62
CA ASN A 273 12.15 -16.30 37.80
C ASN A 273 12.11 -16.87 36.37
N VAL A 274 11.23 -16.33 35.53
CA VAL A 274 11.17 -16.65 34.10
C VAL A 274 11.93 -15.60 33.28
N ASN A 275 12.88 -16.05 32.46
CA ASN A 275 13.58 -15.19 31.51
C ASN A 275 13.15 -15.52 30.07
N LEU A 276 12.48 -14.58 29.40
CA LEU A 276 12.10 -14.76 28.00
C LEU A 276 13.18 -14.19 27.08
N THR A 277 13.82 -15.06 26.30
CA THR A 277 14.73 -14.62 25.25
C THR A 277 13.94 -14.13 24.05
N LEU A 278 13.77 -12.80 23.96
CA LEU A 278 13.02 -12.14 22.91
C LEU A 278 13.98 -11.61 21.82
N ASN A 279 13.46 -11.37 20.61
CA ASN A 279 14.21 -10.88 19.44
C ASN A 279 15.24 -11.87 18.86
N GLN A 280 15.11 -13.15 19.16
CA GLN A 280 15.81 -14.20 18.42
C GLN A 280 15.01 -14.60 17.19
N ILE A 281 15.73 -14.77 16.08
CA ILE A 281 15.17 -15.30 14.85
C ILE A 281 15.17 -16.82 14.96
N LEU A 282 13.98 -17.42 15.05
CA LEU A 282 13.79 -18.87 15.06
C LEU A 282 13.27 -19.29 13.67
N LEU A 283 14.20 -19.46 12.73
CA LEU A 283 13.87 -19.98 11.41
C LEU A 283 13.95 -21.51 11.40
N PRO A 284 13.01 -22.22 10.76
CA PRO A 284 13.18 -23.63 10.48
C PRO A 284 14.42 -23.85 9.60
N ASN A 285 15.14 -24.94 9.84
CA ASN A 285 16.19 -25.37 8.91
C ASN A 285 15.54 -25.89 7.63
N PHE A 286 16.07 -25.48 6.48
CA PHE A 286 15.62 -26.01 5.20
C PHE A 286 16.20 -27.42 4.98
N PRO A 287 15.41 -28.42 4.56
CA PRO A 287 15.92 -29.75 4.28
C PRO A 287 16.87 -29.71 3.06
N LEU A 288 18.16 -29.93 3.31
CA LEU A 288 19.18 -29.93 2.27
C LEU A 288 19.28 -31.31 1.58
N PRO A 289 19.56 -31.37 0.26
CA PRO A 289 19.96 -32.62 -0.39
C PRO A 289 21.23 -33.20 0.24
N GLU A 290 21.38 -34.53 0.23
CA GLU A 290 22.50 -35.23 0.90
C GLU A 290 23.90 -34.76 0.48
N GLN A 291 24.05 -34.20 -0.72
CA GLN A 291 25.34 -33.73 -1.23
C GLN A 291 25.69 -32.28 -0.81
N GLU A 292 24.80 -31.58 -0.10
CA GLU A 292 24.99 -30.17 0.24
C GLU A 292 25.41 -30.00 1.71
N ILE A 293 26.42 -29.16 1.92
CA ILE A 293 27.07 -28.99 3.22
C ILE A 293 26.39 -27.88 4.04
N SER A 294 25.84 -26.86 3.37
CA SER A 294 25.17 -25.74 4.04
C SER A 294 24.06 -25.11 3.21
N ALA A 295 23.11 -24.44 3.89
CA ALA A 295 22.04 -23.67 3.26
C ALA A 295 22.59 -22.51 2.39
N ASP A 296 23.70 -21.90 2.80
CA ASP A 296 24.38 -20.85 2.04
C ASP A 296 24.91 -21.38 0.71
N ASP A 297 25.58 -22.54 0.73
CA ASP A 297 26.14 -23.17 -0.47
C ASP A 297 25.04 -23.62 -1.42
N TYR A 298 23.99 -24.23 -0.88
CA TYR A 298 22.84 -24.66 -1.67
C TYR A 298 22.09 -23.48 -2.28
N LEU A 299 21.86 -22.40 -1.52
CA LEU A 299 21.27 -21.17 -2.04
C LEU A 299 22.13 -20.59 -3.17
N ARG A 300 23.45 -20.51 -2.98
CA ARG A 300 24.38 -20.04 -4.02
C ARG A 300 24.31 -20.92 -5.26
N LYS A 301 24.33 -22.24 -5.11
CA LYS A 301 24.20 -23.19 -6.22
C LYS A 301 22.91 -22.96 -7.01
N LEU A 302 21.76 -22.92 -6.35
CA LEU A 302 20.46 -22.69 -6.99
C LEU A 302 20.39 -21.34 -7.71
N VAL A 303 20.98 -20.31 -7.13
CA VAL A 303 21.05 -18.98 -7.76
C VAL A 303 21.91 -19.02 -9.00
N MET A 304 23.07 -19.69 -8.96
CA MET A 304 23.97 -19.84 -10.11
C MET A 304 23.34 -20.65 -11.23
N GLU A 305 22.71 -21.79 -10.91
CA GLU A 305 21.99 -22.64 -11.89
C GLU A 305 20.88 -21.88 -12.62
N ARG A 306 20.20 -20.97 -11.91
CA ARG A 306 19.04 -20.24 -12.43
C ARG A 306 19.37 -18.83 -12.93
N LEU A 307 20.64 -18.42 -12.85
CA LEU A 307 21.07 -17.07 -13.24
C LEU A 307 20.81 -16.80 -14.73
N SER A 308 21.09 -17.79 -15.58
CA SER A 308 20.86 -17.78 -17.03
C SER A 308 19.39 -17.60 -17.39
N ASN A 309 18.45 -18.04 -16.55
CA ASN A 309 17.01 -17.86 -16.73
C ASN A 309 16.55 -16.39 -16.57
N ARG A 310 17.45 -15.50 -16.15
CA ARG A 310 17.17 -14.08 -15.87
C ARG A 310 18.10 -13.12 -16.61
N PHE A 311 19.34 -13.52 -16.86
CA PHE A 311 20.34 -12.75 -17.56
C PHE A 311 20.92 -13.56 -18.73
N GLU A 312 20.83 -13.02 -19.96
CA GLU A 312 21.45 -13.62 -21.15
C GLU A 312 22.99 -13.63 -21.03
N VAL A 313 23.57 -12.62 -20.38
CA VAL A 313 24.99 -12.52 -20.04
C VAL A 313 25.11 -12.01 -18.61
N ALA A 314 25.72 -12.79 -17.73
CA ALA A 314 26.09 -12.36 -16.38
C ALA A 314 27.43 -11.63 -16.42
N ASP A 315 27.39 -10.32 -16.68
CA ASP A 315 28.61 -9.50 -16.70
C ASP A 315 29.21 -9.33 -15.29
N ALA A 316 30.43 -8.80 -15.22
CA ALA A 316 31.16 -8.61 -13.96
C ALA A 316 30.36 -7.84 -12.90
N LYS A 317 29.49 -6.91 -13.33
CA LYS A 317 28.66 -6.11 -12.43
C LYS A 317 27.50 -6.91 -11.83
N VAL A 318 26.92 -7.83 -12.60
CA VAL A 318 25.90 -8.77 -12.10
C VAL A 318 26.52 -9.71 -11.08
N MET A 319 27.71 -10.27 -11.38
CA MET A 319 28.40 -11.18 -10.48
C MET A 319 28.83 -10.50 -9.17
N GLU A 320 29.44 -9.31 -9.25
CA GLU A 320 29.84 -8.54 -8.07
C GLU A 320 28.64 -8.23 -7.15
N ARG A 321 27.50 -7.87 -7.75
CA ARG A 321 26.27 -7.61 -6.99
C ARG A 321 25.71 -8.89 -6.36
N LEU A 322 25.75 -10.00 -7.08
CA LEU A 322 25.26 -11.28 -6.61
C LEU A 322 26.07 -11.78 -5.41
N ASP A 323 27.39 -11.76 -5.52
CA ASP A 323 28.28 -12.18 -4.45
C ASP A 323 28.11 -11.28 -3.21
N TYR A 324 27.97 -9.97 -3.39
CA TYR A 324 27.65 -9.06 -2.28
C TYR A 324 26.33 -9.42 -1.57
N GLU A 325 25.26 -9.69 -2.33
CA GLU A 325 23.96 -10.03 -1.73
C GLU A 325 24.00 -11.38 -1.00
N LEU A 326 24.63 -12.40 -1.59
CA LEU A 326 24.79 -13.71 -0.96
C LEU A 326 25.64 -13.63 0.31
N GLU A 327 26.71 -12.83 0.30
CA GLU A 327 27.53 -12.56 1.49
C GLU A 327 26.73 -11.88 2.61
N VAL A 328 25.87 -10.92 2.27
CA VAL A 328 25.00 -10.29 3.27
C VAL A 328 24.01 -11.30 3.83
N ILE A 329 23.36 -12.10 2.99
CA ILE A 329 22.41 -13.14 3.41
C ILE A 329 23.08 -14.11 4.38
N LYS A 330 24.27 -14.59 4.04
CA LYS A 330 25.09 -15.46 4.87
C LYS A 330 25.42 -14.84 6.23
N LYS A 331 25.90 -13.60 6.25
CA LYS A 331 26.21 -12.86 7.49
C LYS A 331 25.00 -12.68 8.40
N THR A 332 23.80 -12.57 7.81
CA THR A 332 22.55 -12.39 8.55
C THR A 332 21.86 -13.70 8.92
N GLY A 333 22.34 -14.86 8.46
CA GLY A 333 21.73 -16.17 8.72
C GLY A 333 20.36 -16.36 8.06
N PHE A 334 20.12 -15.74 6.90
CA PHE A 334 18.82 -15.79 6.22
C PHE A 334 18.74 -16.80 5.06
N ALA A 335 19.77 -17.63 4.84
CA ALA A 335 19.76 -18.57 3.72
C ALA A 335 18.55 -19.52 3.74
N ASP A 336 18.27 -20.13 4.90
CA ASP A 336 17.09 -21.00 5.08
C ASP A 336 15.78 -20.29 4.76
N TYR A 337 15.64 -19.02 5.14
CA TYR A 337 14.45 -18.22 4.79
C TYR A 337 14.25 -18.12 3.27
N PHE A 338 15.33 -17.83 2.52
CA PHE A 338 15.25 -17.75 1.06
C PHE A 338 14.92 -19.11 0.43
N LEU A 339 15.49 -20.19 0.96
CA LEU A 339 15.21 -21.55 0.49
C LEU A 339 13.75 -21.95 0.76
N ILE A 340 13.24 -21.74 1.97
CA ILE A 340 11.83 -22.00 2.33
C ILE A 340 10.89 -21.21 1.42
N VAL A 341 11.14 -19.90 1.26
CA VAL A 341 10.28 -19.03 0.44
C VAL A 341 10.31 -19.45 -1.02
N GLN A 342 11.48 -19.77 -1.55
CA GLN A 342 11.58 -20.26 -2.91
C GLN A 342 10.84 -21.59 -3.07
N ASP A 343 10.96 -22.51 -2.12
CA ASP A 343 10.40 -23.86 -2.21
C ASP A 343 8.88 -23.82 -2.34
N PHE A 344 8.17 -23.21 -1.38
CA PHE A 344 6.70 -23.18 -1.47
C PHE A 344 6.21 -22.35 -2.66
N VAL A 345 6.98 -21.37 -3.15
CA VAL A 345 6.66 -20.61 -4.37
C VAL A 345 6.81 -21.47 -5.63
N ILE A 346 7.83 -22.33 -5.71
CA ILE A 346 7.97 -23.29 -6.81
C ILE A 346 6.87 -24.34 -6.74
N TRP A 347 6.67 -24.95 -5.56
CA TRP A 347 5.62 -25.94 -5.31
C TRP A 347 4.24 -25.45 -5.73
N ALA A 348 3.91 -24.18 -5.40
CA ALA A 348 2.66 -23.55 -5.80
C ALA A 348 2.54 -23.43 -7.33
N LYS A 349 3.59 -22.94 -8.00
CA LYS A 349 3.60 -22.78 -9.47
C LYS A 349 3.46 -24.12 -10.20
N GLU A 350 4.11 -25.17 -9.72
CA GLU A 350 4.02 -26.51 -10.30
C GLU A 350 2.62 -27.11 -10.21
N ARG A 351 1.83 -26.70 -9.21
CA ARG A 351 0.44 -27.13 -9.02
C ARG A 351 -0.59 -26.16 -9.61
N GLY A 352 -0.14 -25.20 -10.41
CA GLY A 352 -1.02 -24.20 -11.03
C GLY A 352 -1.60 -23.18 -10.03
N ILE A 353 -1.05 -23.09 -8.81
CA ILE A 353 -1.44 -22.09 -7.81
C ILE A 353 -0.71 -20.78 -8.14
N VAL A 354 -1.48 -19.73 -8.42
CA VAL A 354 -0.95 -18.44 -8.84
C VAL A 354 -0.26 -17.73 -7.67
N VAL A 355 1.01 -17.37 -7.84
CA VAL A 355 1.78 -16.57 -6.88
C VAL A 355 1.98 -15.16 -7.44
N GLY A 356 1.45 -14.16 -6.74
CA GLY A 356 1.52 -12.75 -7.16
C GLY A 356 2.91 -12.12 -6.99
N PRO A 357 3.21 -11.02 -7.73
CA PRO A 357 4.48 -10.30 -7.65
C PRO A 357 4.64 -9.36 -6.43
N GLY A 358 3.64 -9.25 -5.55
CA GLY A 358 3.40 -8.07 -4.71
C GLY A 358 2.10 -7.41 -5.18
N ARG A 359 1.15 -7.12 -4.29
CA ARG A 359 -0.31 -7.15 -4.60
C ARG A 359 -1.00 -5.87 -5.06
N GLY A 360 -0.30 -4.81 -5.44
CA GLY A 360 -0.98 -3.65 -6.04
C GLY A 360 -1.24 -3.82 -7.54
N CYS A 361 -2.46 -3.64 -8.04
CA CYS A 361 -2.77 -3.73 -9.48
C CYS A 361 -3.79 -2.69 -10.00
N PHE A 362 -3.89 -2.58 -11.33
CA PHE A 362 -4.77 -1.65 -12.04
C PHE A 362 -5.87 -2.34 -12.84
N LEU A 363 -6.95 -1.62 -13.13
CA LEU A 363 -7.95 -2.15 -14.06
C LEU A 363 -7.45 -2.15 -15.51
N PRO A 364 -7.96 -3.04 -16.38
CA PRO A 364 -7.40 -3.29 -17.70
C PRO A 364 -7.46 -2.08 -18.64
N ASP A 365 -8.41 -1.16 -18.44
CA ASP A 365 -8.60 0.06 -19.22
C ASP A 365 -7.73 1.24 -18.78
N THR A 366 -6.90 1.06 -17.73
CA THR A 366 -5.98 2.08 -17.22
C THR A 366 -4.97 2.49 -18.29
N LYS A 367 -4.83 3.80 -18.53
CA LYS A 367 -3.98 4.36 -19.59
C LYS A 367 -2.54 4.55 -19.11
N ILE A 368 -1.60 3.85 -19.73
CA ILE A 368 -0.16 4.00 -19.49
C ILE A 368 0.44 5.02 -20.47
N LEU A 369 1.25 5.93 -19.96
CA LEU A 369 1.96 6.94 -20.76
C LEU A 369 3.22 6.35 -21.41
N LEU A 370 3.25 6.36 -22.74
CA LEU A 370 4.38 5.87 -23.53
C LEU A 370 5.46 6.93 -23.71
N LYS A 371 6.65 6.49 -24.14
CA LYS A 371 7.84 7.35 -24.36
C LYS A 371 7.64 8.53 -25.32
N ASP A 372 6.61 8.47 -26.15
CA ASP A 372 6.27 9.43 -27.20
C ASP A 372 5.02 10.24 -26.86
N GLY A 373 4.56 10.19 -25.61
CA GLY A 373 3.41 10.95 -25.10
C GLY A 373 2.04 10.36 -25.45
N ARG A 374 1.99 9.24 -26.21
CA ARG A 374 0.75 8.50 -26.46
C ARG A 374 0.30 7.74 -25.22
N GLN A 375 -0.97 7.37 -25.21
CA GLN A 375 -1.58 6.59 -24.15
C GLN A 375 -2.10 5.26 -24.70
N LYS A 376 -1.93 4.20 -23.91
CA LYS A 376 -2.37 2.85 -24.28
C LYS A 376 -2.91 2.13 -23.04
N ASN A 377 -3.93 1.29 -23.19
CA ASN A 377 -4.44 0.53 -22.05
C ASN A 377 -3.36 -0.38 -21.51
N ILE A 378 -3.29 -0.56 -20.18
CA ILE A 378 -2.30 -1.41 -19.53
C ILE A 378 -2.36 -2.85 -20.07
N GLN A 379 -3.57 -3.39 -20.30
CA GLN A 379 -3.77 -4.73 -20.86
C GLN A 379 -3.17 -4.90 -22.27
N ASP A 380 -3.05 -3.81 -23.03
CA ASP A 380 -2.58 -3.85 -24.41
C ASP A 380 -1.06 -3.62 -24.51
N ILE A 381 -0.41 -3.21 -23.41
CA ILE A 381 1.03 -2.98 -23.37
C ILE A 381 1.78 -4.29 -23.62
N LYS A 382 2.85 -4.20 -24.42
CA LYS A 382 3.70 -5.36 -24.74
C LYS A 382 5.08 -5.21 -24.12
N PRO A 383 5.76 -6.32 -23.75
CA PRO A 383 7.17 -6.29 -23.40
C PRO A 383 8.01 -5.55 -24.46
N GLN A 384 9.10 -4.93 -24.03
CA GLN A 384 9.99 -4.06 -24.83
C GLN A 384 9.40 -2.70 -25.26
N GLU A 385 8.09 -2.46 -25.13
CA GLU A 385 7.56 -1.10 -25.25
C GLU A 385 8.20 -0.19 -24.20
N ARG A 386 8.29 1.10 -24.50
CA ARG A 386 8.92 2.08 -23.59
C ARG A 386 7.86 3.00 -23.00
N VAL A 387 7.78 3.00 -21.67
CA VAL A 387 6.89 3.83 -20.86
C VAL A 387 7.68 4.93 -20.15
N ILE A 388 6.97 5.88 -19.57
CA ILE A 388 7.55 6.95 -18.77
C ILE A 388 7.47 6.59 -17.29
N SER A 389 8.60 6.64 -16.59
CA SER A 389 8.68 6.42 -15.15
C SER A 389 8.24 7.63 -14.34
N ALA A 390 8.07 7.44 -13.04
CA ALA A 390 7.69 8.50 -12.11
C ALA A 390 8.73 9.64 -12.04
N PHE A 391 9.95 9.47 -12.56
CA PHE A 391 10.97 10.51 -12.61
C PHE A 391 11.16 11.10 -14.03
N GLY A 392 10.22 10.83 -14.94
CA GLY A 392 10.26 11.33 -16.32
C GLY A 392 11.30 10.62 -17.20
N ASN A 393 11.78 9.44 -16.78
CA ASN A 393 12.73 8.64 -17.56
C ASN A 393 11.98 7.67 -18.48
N LYS A 394 12.60 7.34 -19.62
CA LYS A 394 12.08 6.31 -20.53
C LYS A 394 12.56 4.95 -20.04
N ARG A 395 11.64 4.03 -19.78
CA ARG A 395 11.93 2.68 -19.28
C ARG A 395 11.29 1.63 -20.18
N ARG A 396 12.02 0.56 -20.47
CA ARG A 396 11.47 -0.62 -21.14
C ARG A 396 10.59 -1.41 -20.19
N VAL A 397 9.46 -1.88 -20.71
CA VAL A 397 8.59 -2.85 -20.06
C VAL A 397 9.26 -4.22 -20.12
N LYS A 398 9.49 -4.84 -18.95
CA LYS A 398 10.01 -6.19 -18.80
C LYS A 398 8.91 -7.23 -18.89
N LYS A 399 7.83 -7.04 -18.14
CA LYS A 399 6.73 -8.00 -18.00
C LYS A 399 5.40 -7.27 -17.87
N VAL A 400 4.33 -7.90 -18.34
CA VAL A 400 2.95 -7.50 -18.06
C VAL A 400 2.28 -8.70 -17.39
N LEU A 401 1.56 -8.45 -16.32
CA LEU A 401 0.87 -9.46 -15.52
C LEU A 401 -0.63 -9.16 -15.53
N SER A 402 -1.44 -10.21 -15.49
CA SER A 402 -2.89 -10.08 -15.35
C SER A 402 -3.48 -11.28 -14.62
N TYR A 403 -4.40 -11.04 -13.70
CA TYR A 403 -5.12 -12.06 -12.95
C TYR A 403 -6.46 -11.53 -12.45
N ASP A 404 -7.36 -12.40 -12.02
CA ASP A 404 -8.69 -12.04 -11.53
C ASP A 404 -8.69 -11.78 -10.01
N ILE A 405 -9.47 -10.79 -9.58
CA ILE A 405 -9.69 -10.44 -8.17
C ILE A 405 -11.19 -10.35 -7.86
N ASP A 406 -11.54 -10.47 -6.57
CA ASP A 406 -12.87 -10.17 -5.99
C ASP A 406 -12.63 -9.44 -4.67
N GLU A 407 -12.39 -8.14 -4.74
CA GLU A 407 -12.07 -7.31 -3.59
C GLU A 407 -12.50 -5.86 -3.80
N GLU A 408 -12.31 -5.02 -2.77
CA GLU A 408 -12.59 -3.59 -2.85
C GLU A 408 -11.42 -2.82 -3.47
N ILE A 409 -11.69 -1.99 -4.48
CA ILE A 409 -10.71 -1.14 -5.17
C ILE A 409 -10.91 0.34 -4.80
N ALA A 410 -9.84 1.12 -4.88
CA ALA A 410 -9.87 2.56 -4.73
C ALA A 410 -10.13 3.27 -6.08
N ILE A 411 -10.90 4.36 -6.05
CA ILE A 411 -11.13 5.25 -7.18
C ILE A 411 -10.67 6.66 -6.81
N ILE A 412 -9.62 7.13 -7.47
CA ILE A 412 -9.04 8.46 -7.22
C ILE A 412 -9.51 9.43 -8.30
N LYS A 413 -10.26 10.46 -7.89
CA LYS A 413 -10.75 11.54 -8.77
C LYS A 413 -9.92 12.81 -8.58
N SER A 414 -9.50 13.43 -9.69
CA SER A 414 -8.70 14.66 -9.70
C SER A 414 -9.14 15.63 -10.81
N LYS A 415 -8.68 16.90 -10.76
CA LYS A 415 -9.05 17.95 -11.75
C LYS A 415 -8.20 17.88 -13.03
N MET A 416 -7.02 17.27 -12.98
CA MET A 416 -6.02 17.33 -14.05
C MET A 416 -6.01 16.08 -14.94
N PRO A 417 -6.07 14.84 -14.40
CA PRO A 417 -6.22 13.62 -15.17
C PRO A 417 -7.44 13.62 -16.10
N ILE A 418 -7.29 13.01 -17.28
CA ILE A 418 -8.43 12.77 -18.20
C ILE A 418 -9.39 11.70 -17.63
N PHE A 419 -8.82 10.65 -17.05
CA PHE A 419 -9.53 9.49 -16.51
C PHE A 419 -9.25 9.38 -15.01
N ASN A 420 -10.22 8.87 -14.25
CA ASN A 420 -10.01 8.53 -12.84
C ASN A 420 -9.07 7.34 -12.74
N LEU A 421 -8.25 7.27 -11.68
CA LEU A 421 -7.39 6.11 -11.45
C LEU A 421 -8.15 5.09 -10.61
N ARG A 422 -8.27 3.86 -11.11
CA ARG A 422 -8.91 2.73 -10.42
C ARG A 422 -7.85 1.64 -10.20
N LEU A 423 -7.65 1.27 -8.95
CA LEU A 423 -6.54 0.43 -8.51
C LEU A 423 -6.87 -0.28 -7.19
N THR A 424 -6.19 -1.38 -6.89
CA THR A 424 -6.31 -2.05 -5.58
C THR A 424 -5.90 -1.11 -4.44
N LYS A 425 -6.43 -1.32 -3.24
CA LYS A 425 -6.28 -0.41 -2.09
C LYS A 425 -4.83 -0.17 -1.66
N ASP A 426 -4.01 -1.21 -1.77
CA ASP A 426 -2.60 -1.27 -1.39
C ASP A 426 -1.66 -0.69 -2.46
N HIS A 427 -2.15 -0.47 -3.69
CA HIS A 427 -1.31 0.02 -4.77
C HIS A 427 -0.84 1.46 -4.50
N LYS A 428 0.46 1.71 -4.70
CA LYS A 428 1.10 2.96 -4.29
C LYS A 428 1.15 3.99 -5.41
N VAL A 429 0.79 5.23 -5.08
CA VAL A 429 0.93 6.40 -5.96
C VAL A 429 1.94 7.38 -5.39
N LEU A 430 2.64 8.11 -6.25
CA LEU A 430 3.57 9.16 -5.82
C LEU A 430 2.75 10.37 -5.37
N ALA A 431 2.78 10.65 -4.07
CA ALA A 431 1.94 11.68 -3.47
C ALA A 431 2.62 12.40 -2.30
N VAL A 432 1.98 13.50 -1.86
CA VAL A 432 2.33 14.24 -0.66
C VAL A 432 1.08 14.59 0.13
N LYS A 433 1.16 14.36 1.45
CA LYS A 433 0.12 14.79 2.39
C LYS A 433 0.02 16.30 2.42
N HIS A 434 -1.18 16.80 2.19
CA HIS A 434 -1.41 18.24 2.18
C HIS A 434 -1.28 18.83 3.58
N LYS A 435 -0.82 20.08 3.65
CA LYS A 435 -0.87 20.88 4.87
C LYS A 435 -1.82 22.05 4.67
N MET A 436 -2.68 22.30 5.65
CA MET A 436 -3.55 23.47 5.64
C MET A 436 -2.74 24.76 5.76
N CYS A 437 -3.25 25.81 5.14
CA CYS A 437 -2.65 27.14 5.22
C CYS A 437 -2.79 27.64 6.66
N PRO A 438 -1.69 28.03 7.32
CA PRO A 438 -1.74 28.50 8.71
C PRO A 438 -2.25 29.95 8.83
N VAL A 439 -2.51 30.63 7.70
CA VAL A 439 -2.99 32.01 7.67
C VAL A 439 -4.52 31.98 7.57
N ASN A 440 -5.18 32.39 8.65
CA ASN A 440 -6.61 32.21 8.95
C ASN A 440 -7.61 32.94 8.02
N SER A 441 -7.16 33.58 6.95
CA SER A 441 -7.99 34.49 6.16
C SER A 441 -9.00 33.80 5.23
N ILE A 442 -8.86 32.50 4.92
CA ILE A 442 -9.83 31.75 4.08
C ILE A 442 -9.83 30.26 4.46
N LYS A 443 -10.94 29.77 5.05
CA LYS A 443 -11.17 28.33 5.36
C LYS A 443 -10.93 27.44 4.12
N GLY A 444 -10.25 26.31 4.31
CA GLY A 444 -9.97 25.35 3.24
C GLY A 444 -8.84 25.74 2.28
N THR A 445 -7.91 26.62 2.68
CA THR A 445 -6.72 26.93 1.88
C THR A 445 -5.60 25.92 2.10
N ILE A 446 -5.06 25.33 1.03
CA ILE A 446 -3.93 24.39 1.11
C ILE A 446 -2.62 25.18 0.96
N CYS A 447 -1.60 24.81 1.74
CA CYS A 447 -0.26 25.38 1.66
C CYS A 447 0.45 24.89 0.38
N LYS A 448 1.06 25.80 -0.39
CA LYS A 448 1.73 25.47 -1.66
C LYS A 448 2.83 26.49 -2.04
N PRO A 449 3.83 26.10 -2.83
CA PRO A 449 4.91 26.99 -3.28
C PRO A 449 4.44 28.15 -4.17
N SER A 450 3.34 27.98 -4.90
CA SER A 450 2.77 29.02 -5.77
C SER A 450 1.93 30.06 -5.01
N CYS A 451 2.01 30.09 -3.69
CA CYS A 451 1.30 31.04 -2.85
C CYS A 451 1.97 32.43 -2.92
N ASN A 452 1.20 33.47 -3.21
CA ASN A 452 1.69 34.86 -3.26
C ASN A 452 1.49 35.60 -1.93
N ARG A 453 1.10 34.92 -0.84
CA ARG A 453 0.88 35.55 0.46
C ARG A 453 2.20 35.64 1.23
N SER A 454 2.44 36.76 1.89
CA SER A 454 3.53 36.86 2.87
C SER A 454 3.25 35.89 4.02
N CYS A 455 4.10 34.88 4.21
CA CYS A 455 3.94 33.84 5.22
C CYS A 455 5.33 33.36 5.67
N LYS A 456 5.64 33.48 6.97
CA LYS A 456 6.92 33.01 7.53
C LYS A 456 6.98 31.48 7.69
N LYS A 457 5.84 30.81 7.90
CA LYS A 457 5.79 29.36 8.21
C LYS A 457 6.08 28.45 7.01
N ASN A 458 5.74 28.87 5.78
CA ASN A 458 5.98 28.14 4.53
C ASN A 458 5.91 26.60 4.61
N LEU A 459 4.83 26.04 5.17
CA LEU A 459 4.74 24.61 5.49
C LEU A 459 4.97 23.66 4.28
N TRP A 460 4.79 24.19 3.06
CA TRP A 460 5.07 23.51 1.79
C TRP A 460 6.57 23.23 1.57
N SER A 461 7.49 23.89 2.28
CA SER A 461 8.94 23.65 2.18
C SER A 461 9.31 22.21 2.54
N GLY A 462 8.57 21.61 3.48
CA GLY A 462 8.72 20.21 3.89
C GLY A 462 7.98 19.20 2.99
N TYR A 463 7.41 19.61 1.86
CA TYR A 463 6.78 18.67 0.94
C TYR A 463 7.84 17.79 0.26
N ASN A 464 7.83 16.51 0.62
CA ASN A 464 8.68 15.48 0.02
C ASN A 464 7.80 14.37 -0.58
N PRO A 465 7.84 14.15 -1.92
CA PRO A 465 7.11 13.06 -2.56
C PRO A 465 7.45 11.70 -1.96
N ARG A 466 6.43 10.90 -1.66
CA ARG A 466 6.57 9.53 -1.17
C ARG A 466 5.54 8.62 -1.85
N TRP A 467 5.83 7.33 -1.86
CA TRP A 467 4.88 6.32 -2.27
C TRP A 467 3.84 6.12 -1.17
N ILE A 468 2.58 6.45 -1.46
CA ILE A 468 1.46 6.34 -0.53
C ILE A 468 0.45 5.38 -1.14
N GLU A 469 0.02 4.39 -0.37
CA GLU A 469 -1.06 3.46 -0.78
C GLU A 469 -2.35 4.22 -1.06
N ALA A 470 -3.11 3.76 -2.05
CA ALA A 470 -4.33 4.42 -2.49
C ALA A 470 -5.34 4.62 -1.35
N GLN A 471 -5.52 3.61 -0.49
CA GLN A 471 -6.42 3.66 0.67
C GLN A 471 -6.06 4.75 1.69
N ASN A 472 -4.79 5.11 1.77
CA ASN A 472 -4.29 6.04 2.77
C ASN A 472 -4.39 7.50 2.30
N LEU A 473 -4.68 7.76 1.04
CA LEU A 473 -4.82 9.12 0.50
C LEU A 473 -6.05 9.84 1.08
N LYS A 474 -6.00 11.17 1.13
CA LYS A 474 -7.13 12.01 1.54
C LYS A 474 -7.40 13.11 0.51
N LYS A 475 -8.62 13.66 0.55
CA LYS A 475 -8.96 14.88 -0.20
C LYS A 475 -7.90 15.95 0.06
N ASN A 476 -7.53 16.69 -0.99
CA ASN A 476 -6.49 17.72 -1.05
C ASN A 476 -5.04 17.24 -1.04
N ASP A 477 -4.75 15.95 -0.76
CA ASP A 477 -3.39 15.41 -0.95
C ASP A 477 -2.92 15.64 -2.39
N PHE A 478 -1.64 15.91 -2.57
CA PHE A 478 -1.09 16.21 -3.89
C PHE A 478 -0.61 14.93 -4.58
N LEU A 479 -1.11 14.70 -5.78
CA LEU A 479 -0.61 13.70 -6.72
C LEU A 479 0.36 14.36 -7.70
N LEU A 480 1.27 13.55 -8.23
CA LEU A 480 2.37 14.02 -9.06
C LEU A 480 2.28 13.47 -10.48
N TYR A 481 2.45 14.36 -11.46
CA TYR A 481 2.68 14.02 -12.87
C TYR A 481 4.09 14.49 -13.29
N PRO A 482 4.97 13.59 -13.75
CA PRO A 482 6.35 13.93 -14.07
C PRO A 482 6.46 14.77 -15.35
N ILE A 483 7.35 15.76 -15.31
CA ILE A 483 7.72 16.57 -16.47
C ILE A 483 8.94 15.92 -17.14
N PHE A 484 8.90 15.84 -18.47
CA PHE A 484 9.92 15.16 -19.26
C PHE A 484 11.24 15.93 -19.23
N LYS A 485 12.36 15.20 -19.10
CA LYS A 485 13.70 15.79 -19.14
C LYS A 485 14.13 16.16 -20.56
N LEU A 486 14.77 17.31 -20.69
CA LEU A 486 15.39 17.80 -21.91
C LEU A 486 16.57 16.90 -22.33
N ARG A 487 16.67 16.56 -23.62
CA ARG A 487 17.80 15.80 -24.19
C ARG A 487 18.49 16.44 -25.40
N GLN A 488 17.86 17.41 -26.07
CA GLN A 488 18.39 18.15 -27.23
C GLN A 488 19.11 17.28 -28.29
N ILE A 489 18.44 16.24 -28.78
CA ILE A 489 19.01 15.35 -29.81
C ILE A 489 18.77 15.96 -31.20
N GLU A 490 19.85 16.22 -31.94
CA GLU A 490 19.73 16.56 -33.36
C GLU A 490 19.25 15.35 -34.17
N THR A 491 18.18 15.56 -34.94
CA THR A 491 17.57 14.50 -35.75
C THR A 491 17.69 14.82 -37.24
N LYS A 492 18.12 13.83 -38.02
CA LYS A 492 18.15 13.87 -39.49
C LYS A 492 17.48 12.62 -40.04
N PHE A 493 16.45 12.80 -40.85
CA PHE A 493 15.71 11.71 -41.48
C PHE A 493 16.31 11.37 -42.84
N ASP A 494 16.54 10.08 -43.11
CA ASP A 494 16.86 9.57 -44.44
C ASP A 494 15.60 9.05 -45.13
N LEU A 495 15.16 9.72 -46.20
CA LEU A 495 13.95 9.37 -46.92
C LEU A 495 14.03 8.03 -47.69
N LEU A 496 15.22 7.48 -47.95
CA LEU A 496 15.36 6.13 -48.51
C LEU A 496 15.00 5.08 -47.45
N ASN A 497 15.65 5.17 -46.29
CA ASN A 497 15.42 4.24 -45.18
C ASN A 497 14.00 4.38 -44.67
N PHE A 498 13.45 5.59 -44.57
CA PHE A 498 12.11 5.76 -44.05
C PHE A 498 11.00 5.12 -44.91
N ASN A 499 11.28 4.78 -46.18
CA ASN A 499 10.27 4.25 -47.10
C ASN A 499 10.29 2.71 -47.28
N HIS A 500 11.40 2.00 -47.03
CA HIS A 500 11.63 0.52 -46.97
C HIS A 500 10.83 -0.46 -47.88
N LEU A 501 9.92 -0.01 -48.74
CA LEU A 501 8.95 -0.84 -49.48
C LEU A 501 8.83 -0.43 -50.96
N ASP A 502 9.76 0.39 -51.45
CA ASP A 502 9.79 0.74 -52.87
C ASP A 502 11.21 0.49 -53.37
N SER A 503 11.48 -0.77 -53.73
CA SER A 503 12.73 -1.27 -54.34
C SER A 503 13.15 -0.50 -55.60
N ARG A 504 12.29 0.39 -56.10
CA ARG A 504 12.49 1.25 -57.28
C ARG A 504 13.02 2.65 -56.96
N LEU A 505 13.16 3.02 -55.68
CA LEU A 505 13.73 4.31 -55.31
C LEU A 505 15.25 4.28 -55.50
N LYS A 506 15.73 5.06 -56.47
CA LYS A 506 17.16 5.33 -56.65
C LYS A 506 17.52 6.59 -55.87
N GLY A 507 18.70 6.63 -55.26
CA GLY A 507 19.16 7.78 -54.48
C GLY A 507 20.67 7.85 -54.43
N ASN A 508 21.20 9.04 -54.18
CA ASN A 508 22.62 9.29 -53.94
C ASN A 508 22.79 9.95 -52.56
N ASN A 509 23.94 10.55 -52.29
CA ASN A 509 24.21 11.21 -51.00
C ASN A 509 23.43 12.52 -50.80
N LYS A 510 22.71 13.04 -51.80
CA LYS A 510 21.98 14.32 -51.73
C LYS A 510 20.49 14.21 -52.05
N TYR A 511 20.11 13.38 -53.02
CA TYR A 511 18.76 13.31 -53.56
C TYR A 511 18.23 11.88 -53.64
N VAL A 512 16.90 11.77 -53.63
CA VAL A 512 16.15 10.58 -53.99
C VAL A 512 15.34 10.89 -55.24
N TRP A 513 15.38 10.01 -56.23
CA TRP A 513 14.60 10.11 -57.45
C TRP A 513 13.35 9.25 -57.39
N TYR A 514 12.27 9.75 -57.97
CA TYR A 514 11.01 9.03 -58.11
C TYR A 514 10.32 9.41 -59.41
N GLU A 515 9.53 8.49 -59.94
CA GLU A 515 8.77 8.68 -61.18
C GLU A 515 7.32 9.07 -60.88
N ILE A 516 6.76 9.91 -61.74
CA ILE A 516 5.35 10.35 -61.72
C ILE A 516 4.74 10.09 -63.11
N GLY A 517 3.46 9.71 -63.18
CA GLY A 517 2.71 9.48 -64.42
C GLY A 517 2.31 8.00 -64.65
N THR A 518 1.38 7.77 -65.60
CA THR A 518 0.89 6.43 -65.99
C THR A 518 1.39 5.98 -67.36
N ASN A 519 1.43 6.87 -68.36
CA ASN A 519 1.82 6.53 -69.75
C ASN A 519 3.18 7.13 -70.18
N ARG A 520 3.58 8.29 -69.62
CA ARG A 520 4.92 8.89 -69.80
C ARG A 520 5.50 9.22 -68.42
N LEU A 521 6.55 8.49 -68.03
CA LEU A 521 7.14 8.60 -66.70
C LEU A 521 8.07 9.82 -66.64
N ILE A 522 7.76 10.77 -65.75
CA ILE A 522 8.59 11.93 -65.48
C ILE A 522 9.39 11.66 -64.22
N GLN A 523 10.72 11.71 -64.33
CA GLN A 523 11.62 11.58 -63.18
C GLN A 523 11.70 12.91 -62.43
N LYS A 524 11.35 12.90 -61.13
CA LYS A 524 11.55 14.01 -60.20
C LYS A 524 12.56 13.64 -59.13
N LYS A 525 13.20 14.65 -58.53
CA LYS A 525 14.14 14.49 -57.41
C LYS A 525 13.71 15.28 -56.18
N ILE A 526 13.97 14.74 -55.00
CA ILE A 526 13.73 15.35 -53.68
C ILE A 526 14.97 15.21 -52.80
N LYS A 527 15.21 16.14 -51.87
CA LYS A 527 16.33 16.03 -50.93
C LYS A 527 16.21 14.74 -50.12
N ARG A 528 17.28 13.95 -50.04
CA ARG A 528 17.31 12.66 -49.31
C ARG A 528 17.25 12.85 -47.81
N TYR A 529 18.00 13.82 -47.30
CA TYR A 529 18.11 14.04 -45.87
C TYR A 529 17.33 15.25 -45.42
N ILE A 530 16.43 15.07 -44.47
CA ILE A 530 15.61 16.13 -43.89
C ILE A 530 16.03 16.33 -42.43
N LYS A 531 16.60 17.49 -42.11
CA LYS A 531 16.92 17.88 -40.73
C LYS A 531 15.64 18.30 -40.00
N LEU A 532 15.49 17.85 -38.75
CA LEU A 532 14.44 18.33 -37.87
C LEU A 532 14.85 19.70 -37.29
N ASP A 533 14.51 20.76 -38.01
CA ASP A 533 14.73 22.15 -37.60
C ASP A 533 13.41 22.89 -37.35
N LYS A 534 13.49 24.18 -36.99
CA LYS A 534 12.31 25.05 -36.78
C LYS A 534 11.38 25.06 -38.00
N LYS A 535 11.91 25.04 -39.22
CA LYS A 535 11.11 25.11 -40.46
C LYS A 535 10.34 23.82 -40.66
N PHE A 536 11.00 22.68 -40.50
CA PHE A 536 10.34 21.39 -40.64
C PHE A 536 9.31 21.17 -39.53
N ALA A 537 9.61 21.57 -38.29
CA ALA A 537 8.65 21.56 -37.19
C ALA A 537 7.39 22.39 -37.48
N GLN A 538 7.55 23.60 -38.06
CA GLN A 538 6.42 24.43 -38.48
C GLN A 538 5.56 23.73 -39.55
N LEU A 539 6.19 23.06 -40.52
CA LEU A 539 5.47 22.32 -41.56
C LEU A 539 4.71 21.12 -40.98
N LEU A 540 5.34 20.39 -40.05
CA LEU A 540 4.70 19.28 -39.34
C LEU A 540 3.48 19.76 -38.55
N GLY A 541 3.58 20.91 -37.88
CA GLY A 541 2.44 21.49 -37.16
C GLY A 541 1.26 21.77 -38.08
N PHE A 542 1.48 22.44 -39.22
CA PHE A 542 0.42 22.63 -40.23
C PHE A 542 -0.06 21.30 -40.84
N TYR A 543 0.82 20.32 -41.01
CA TYR A 543 0.43 19.03 -41.58
C TYR A 543 -0.45 18.23 -40.63
N ILE A 544 -0.23 18.34 -39.32
CA ILE A 544 -1.02 17.65 -38.31
C ILE A 544 -2.41 18.27 -38.20
N SER A 545 -2.53 19.61 -38.23
CA SER A 545 -3.82 20.30 -38.13
C SER A 545 -4.59 20.32 -39.45
N GLU A 546 -3.98 20.83 -40.52
CA GLU A 546 -4.64 21.13 -41.79
C GLU A 546 -4.29 20.16 -42.92
N GLY A 547 -3.26 19.34 -42.70
CA GLY A 547 -2.64 18.52 -43.74
C GLY A 547 -3.26 17.15 -43.92
N TRP A 548 -3.27 16.70 -45.17
CA TRP A 548 -3.63 15.34 -45.55
C TRP A 548 -2.70 14.83 -46.65
N SER A 549 -2.54 13.52 -46.71
CA SER A 549 -1.82 12.85 -47.79
C SER A 549 -2.73 11.81 -48.42
N ARG A 550 -2.73 11.76 -49.76
CA ARG A 550 -3.42 10.73 -50.53
C ARG A 550 -2.39 9.97 -51.36
N SER A 551 -2.00 8.80 -50.86
CA SER A 551 -1.20 7.81 -51.57
C SER A 551 -2.04 6.55 -51.77
N ARG A 552 -2.24 6.12 -53.03
CA ARG A 552 -2.89 4.83 -53.37
C ARG A 552 -1.84 3.88 -53.94
N ARG A 553 -1.79 2.61 -53.49
CA ARG A 553 -0.77 1.63 -53.93
C ARG A 553 -0.72 1.44 -55.45
N LYS A 554 -1.87 1.53 -56.14
CA LYS A 554 -2.01 1.34 -57.59
C LYS A 554 -1.51 2.52 -58.45
N TYR A 555 -1.30 3.70 -57.87
CA TYR A 555 -0.95 4.91 -58.61
C TYR A 555 0.46 5.40 -58.24
N ARG A 556 1.23 5.87 -59.24
CA ARG A 556 2.58 6.45 -59.03
C ARG A 556 2.51 7.89 -58.47
N GLU A 557 1.32 8.46 -58.38
CA GLU A 557 1.08 9.82 -57.87
C GLU A 557 0.59 9.80 -56.42
N ALA A 558 1.16 10.68 -55.59
CA ALA A 558 0.59 11.00 -54.29
C ALA A 558 0.59 12.51 -54.08
N THR A 559 -0.47 12.99 -53.43
CA THR A 559 -0.67 14.40 -53.16
C THR A 559 -0.54 14.65 -51.67
N ILE A 560 0.17 15.73 -51.33
CA ILE A 560 0.11 16.38 -50.03
C ILE A 560 -0.80 17.58 -50.20
N GLY A 561 -1.85 17.68 -49.38
CA GLY A 561 -2.75 18.81 -49.35
C GLY A 561 -2.80 19.45 -47.98
N PHE A 562 -2.98 20.77 -47.93
CA PHE A 562 -3.26 21.52 -46.71
C PHE A 562 -4.51 22.37 -46.93
N GLY A 563 -5.53 22.20 -46.08
CA GLY A 563 -6.73 23.02 -46.11
C GLY A 563 -6.53 24.34 -45.37
N PHE A 564 -7.01 25.45 -45.94
CA PHE A 564 -7.01 26.74 -45.24
C PHE A 564 -8.27 27.52 -45.59
N HIS A 565 -8.64 28.50 -44.77
CA HIS A 565 -9.61 29.51 -45.14
C HIS A 565 -8.99 30.48 -46.17
N ARG A 566 -9.78 30.99 -47.12
CA ARG A 566 -9.29 31.87 -48.20
C ARG A 566 -8.54 33.12 -47.71
N ASN A 567 -8.91 33.62 -46.54
CA ASN A 567 -8.32 34.83 -45.95
C ASN A 567 -7.01 34.56 -45.19
N GLU A 568 -6.60 33.31 -45.02
CA GLU A 568 -5.37 32.94 -44.31
C GLU A 568 -4.14 32.99 -45.23
N LYS A 569 -4.03 34.05 -46.05
CA LYS A 569 -2.98 34.24 -47.07
C LYS A 569 -1.57 34.01 -46.52
N LYS A 570 -1.30 34.49 -45.31
CA LYS A 570 -0.01 34.31 -44.62
C LYS A 570 0.33 32.83 -44.38
N TYR A 571 -0.64 31.99 -44.02
CA TYR A 571 -0.41 30.56 -43.77
C TYR A 571 -0.26 29.78 -45.08
N ILE A 572 -1.03 30.16 -46.10
CA ILE A 572 -0.93 29.62 -47.46
C ILE A 572 0.49 29.84 -48.00
N GLU A 573 0.96 31.08 -48.05
CA GLU A 573 2.31 31.43 -48.55
C GLU A 573 3.42 30.78 -47.72
N LYS A 574 3.27 30.78 -46.38
CA LYS A 574 4.23 30.13 -45.49
C LYS A 574 4.34 28.63 -45.77
N THR A 575 3.22 27.94 -45.96
CA THR A 575 3.19 26.50 -46.27
C THR A 575 3.87 26.20 -47.61
N ARG A 576 3.57 26.99 -48.65
CA ARG A 576 4.24 26.88 -49.96
C ARG A 576 5.75 27.05 -49.83
N LYS A 577 6.20 28.08 -49.11
CA LYS A 577 7.63 28.35 -48.87
C LYS A 577 8.31 27.21 -48.11
N LEU A 578 7.66 26.64 -47.09
CA LEU A 578 8.17 25.52 -46.32
C LEU A 578 8.31 24.26 -47.20
N LEU A 579 7.30 23.92 -48.01
CA LEU A 579 7.37 22.78 -48.95
C LEU A 579 8.54 22.92 -49.94
N LYS A 580 8.75 24.12 -50.48
CA LYS A 580 9.88 24.40 -51.38
C LYS A 580 11.23 24.31 -50.65
N GLN A 581 11.36 24.87 -49.46
CA GLN A 581 12.64 24.90 -48.74
C GLN A 581 13.06 23.51 -48.23
N ILE A 582 12.11 22.75 -47.67
CA ILE A 582 12.36 21.46 -47.03
C ILE A 582 12.50 20.37 -48.09
N PHE A 583 11.51 20.25 -48.98
CA PHE A 583 11.44 19.16 -49.93
C PHE A 583 11.85 19.56 -51.37
N GLY A 584 12.00 20.85 -51.68
CA GLY A 584 12.21 21.30 -53.06
C GLY A 584 10.96 21.23 -53.92
N LEU A 585 9.77 21.07 -53.31
CA LEU A 585 8.52 20.87 -54.03
C LEU A 585 7.83 22.20 -54.33
N ASP A 586 7.48 22.40 -55.58
CA ASP A 586 6.52 23.43 -55.97
C ASP A 586 5.10 22.99 -55.58
N SER A 587 4.25 23.98 -55.31
CA SER A 587 2.89 23.78 -54.85
C SER A 587 1.93 24.71 -55.57
N SER A 588 0.74 24.22 -55.88
CA SER A 588 -0.38 25.01 -56.40
C SER A 588 -1.36 25.37 -55.28
N VAL A 589 -2.15 26.43 -55.49
CA VAL A 589 -3.27 26.78 -54.60
C VAL A 589 -4.55 26.60 -55.38
N VAL A 590 -5.44 25.76 -54.88
CA VAL A 590 -6.73 25.46 -55.49
C VAL A 590 -7.83 26.02 -54.61
N PHE A 591 -8.60 26.97 -55.13
CA PHE A 591 -9.73 27.55 -54.42
C PHE A 591 -10.98 26.69 -54.61
N HIS A 592 -11.72 26.42 -53.53
CA HIS A 592 -12.99 25.71 -53.64
C HIS A 592 -14.01 26.62 -54.33
N LYS A 593 -14.74 26.17 -55.35
CA LYS A 593 -15.64 27.05 -56.14
C LYS A 593 -16.65 27.84 -55.29
N THR A 594 -17.35 27.17 -54.37
CA THR A 594 -18.45 27.76 -53.58
C THR A 594 -18.16 28.03 -52.09
N LYS A 595 -17.06 27.52 -51.54
CA LYS A 595 -16.74 27.64 -50.10
C LYS A 595 -15.57 28.59 -49.90
N ASN A 596 -15.53 29.26 -48.75
CA ASN A 596 -14.41 30.11 -48.35
C ASN A 596 -13.16 29.32 -47.91
N SER A 597 -12.91 28.17 -48.53
CA SER A 597 -11.72 27.35 -48.33
C SER A 597 -10.85 27.28 -49.59
N CYS A 598 -9.57 27.01 -49.38
CA CYS A 598 -8.59 26.74 -50.42
C CYS A 598 -7.67 25.60 -49.97
N GLN A 599 -6.94 25.02 -50.92
CA GLN A 599 -6.00 23.95 -50.66
C GLN A 599 -4.64 24.26 -51.27
N VAL A 600 -3.58 24.14 -50.48
CA VAL A 600 -2.20 24.09 -50.99
C VAL A 600 -1.88 22.65 -51.36
N LEU A 601 -1.61 22.38 -52.64
CA LEU A 601 -1.34 21.04 -53.15
C LEU A 601 0.11 20.92 -53.63
N ALA A 602 0.80 19.86 -53.20
CA ALA A 602 2.11 19.47 -53.71
C ALA A 602 2.12 17.97 -54.06
N TYR A 603 2.90 17.61 -55.08
CA TYR A 603 2.88 16.26 -55.65
C TYR A 603 4.22 15.57 -55.46
N SER A 604 4.26 14.65 -54.48
CA SER A 604 5.43 13.82 -54.22
C SER A 604 5.04 12.57 -53.45
N ARG A 605 5.25 11.41 -54.08
CA ARG A 605 5.01 10.10 -53.46
C ARG A 605 5.86 9.88 -52.22
N ILE A 606 7.13 10.28 -52.29
CA ILE A 606 8.08 10.14 -51.18
C ILE A 606 7.66 11.02 -50.01
N ALA A 607 7.44 12.32 -50.24
CA ALA A 607 7.13 13.25 -49.16
C ALA A 607 5.74 12.97 -48.55
N ALA A 608 4.74 12.59 -49.36
CA ALA A 608 3.42 12.22 -48.87
C ALA A 608 3.48 11.00 -47.93
N ARG A 609 4.16 9.93 -48.36
CA ARG A 609 4.34 8.73 -47.52
C ARG A 609 5.18 8.99 -46.28
N PHE A 610 6.21 9.83 -46.41
CA PHE A 610 7.05 10.26 -45.30
C PHE A 610 6.22 10.98 -44.23
N LEU A 611 5.45 12.01 -44.61
CA LEU A 611 4.59 12.75 -43.69
C LEU A 611 3.46 11.89 -43.11
N GLU A 612 2.85 11.02 -43.91
CA GLU A 612 1.81 10.06 -43.47
C GLU A 612 2.35 9.07 -42.44
N ARG A 613 3.56 8.53 -42.64
CA ARG A 613 4.19 7.62 -41.66
C ARG A 613 4.67 8.35 -40.41
N LEU A 614 5.14 9.59 -40.57
CA LEU A 614 5.73 10.35 -39.47
C LEU A 614 4.66 10.91 -38.53
N CYS A 615 3.54 11.39 -39.08
CA CYS A 615 2.47 12.07 -38.32
C CYS A 615 1.12 11.35 -38.36
N GLY A 616 1.01 10.22 -39.05
CA GLY A 616 -0.23 9.47 -39.19
C GLY A 616 -1.20 9.98 -40.27
N LYS A 617 -2.31 9.25 -40.43
CA LYS A 617 -3.33 9.46 -41.46
C LYS A 617 -4.72 9.61 -40.86
N TYR A 618 -5.51 10.55 -41.40
CA TYR A 618 -6.83 10.96 -40.91
C TYR A 618 -6.76 11.59 -39.52
N SER A 619 -7.71 12.47 -39.20
CA SER A 619 -7.68 13.30 -37.97
C SER A 619 -7.57 12.48 -36.69
N GLN A 620 -8.19 11.29 -36.64
CA GLN A 620 -8.20 10.43 -35.47
C GLN A 620 -6.88 9.69 -35.19
N ASN A 621 -6.00 9.55 -36.19
CA ASN A 621 -4.70 8.89 -36.04
C ASN A 621 -3.53 9.85 -36.31
N LYS A 622 -3.79 11.17 -36.26
CA LYS A 622 -2.71 12.14 -36.28
C LYS A 622 -1.96 12.08 -34.96
N ASP A 623 -0.63 12.06 -35.04
CA ASP A 623 0.30 12.03 -33.91
C ASP A 623 1.45 13.02 -34.15
N ILE A 624 2.04 13.51 -33.06
CA ILE A 624 3.30 14.24 -33.08
C ILE A 624 4.45 13.22 -33.13
N PRO A 625 5.44 13.40 -34.02
CA PRO A 625 6.56 12.46 -34.15
C PRO A 625 7.40 12.40 -32.88
N TYR A 626 7.85 11.21 -32.46
CA TYR A 626 8.57 11.05 -31.19
C TYR A 626 9.85 11.90 -31.12
N GLN A 627 10.50 12.17 -32.25
CA GLN A 627 11.73 12.96 -32.32
C GLN A 627 11.52 14.40 -31.83
N ILE A 628 10.30 14.94 -31.90
CA ILE A 628 9.94 16.24 -31.34
C ILE A 628 10.11 16.25 -29.81
N PHE A 629 9.82 15.13 -29.14
CA PHE A 629 9.97 15.01 -27.69
C PHE A 629 11.43 15.01 -27.25
N GLU A 630 12.36 14.73 -28.15
CA GLU A 630 13.81 14.74 -27.91
C GLU A 630 14.50 16.02 -28.43
N SER A 631 13.78 16.84 -29.19
CA SER A 631 14.26 18.09 -29.79
C SER A 631 14.39 19.22 -28.77
N SER A 632 14.94 20.37 -29.17
CA SER A 632 15.00 21.58 -28.34
C SER A 632 13.61 22.21 -28.11
N ASP A 633 13.48 23.03 -27.08
CA ASP A 633 12.23 23.75 -26.78
C ASP A 633 11.80 24.66 -27.93
N GLU A 634 12.76 25.22 -28.66
CA GLU A 634 12.48 26.05 -29.83
C GLU A 634 11.76 25.28 -30.96
N ILE A 635 12.16 24.03 -31.20
CA ILE A 635 11.52 23.15 -32.19
C ILE A 635 10.10 22.80 -31.73
N ILE A 636 9.92 22.52 -30.44
CA ILE A 636 8.60 22.25 -29.85
C ILE A 636 7.69 23.47 -29.98
N ILE A 637 8.17 24.66 -29.62
CA ILE A 637 7.42 25.92 -29.75
C ILE A 637 7.04 26.15 -31.21
N ALA A 638 7.96 25.93 -32.16
CA ALA A 638 7.70 26.09 -33.59
C ALA A 638 6.58 25.16 -34.10
N LEU A 639 6.61 23.89 -33.71
CA LEU A 639 5.56 22.92 -34.07
C LEU A 639 4.21 23.26 -33.42
N LEU A 640 4.20 23.49 -32.11
CA LEU A 640 2.98 23.80 -31.36
C LEU A 640 2.36 25.12 -31.84
N THR A 641 3.16 26.13 -32.18
CA THR A 641 2.66 27.40 -32.74
C THR A 641 1.89 27.18 -34.03
N SER A 642 2.42 26.39 -34.98
CA SER A 642 1.72 26.07 -36.23
C SER A 642 0.46 25.23 -35.99
N LEU A 643 0.49 24.28 -35.04
CA LEU A 643 -0.68 23.51 -34.64
C LEU A 643 -1.81 24.40 -34.11
N PHE A 644 -1.50 25.30 -33.17
CA PHE A 644 -2.49 26.24 -32.63
C PHE A 644 -2.98 27.24 -33.68
N LYS A 645 -2.15 27.58 -34.68
CA LYS A 645 -2.60 28.43 -35.79
C LYS A 645 -3.64 27.76 -36.69
N GLY A 646 -3.57 26.44 -36.88
CA GLY A 646 -4.58 25.69 -37.63
C GLY A 646 -5.83 25.41 -36.79
N ASP A 647 -5.67 24.58 -35.75
CA ASP A 647 -6.82 24.05 -34.98
C ASP A 647 -7.05 24.74 -33.62
N GLY A 648 -6.25 25.75 -33.28
CA GLY A 648 -6.36 26.46 -32.01
C GLY A 648 -7.44 27.54 -32.03
N SER A 649 -8.20 27.62 -30.95
CA SER A 649 -9.17 28.69 -30.72
C SER A 649 -8.68 29.67 -29.66
N ARG A 650 -8.72 30.95 -30.02
CA ARG A 650 -8.35 32.11 -29.20
C ARG A 650 -9.47 33.17 -29.06
N LYS A 651 -10.71 32.80 -29.38
CA LYS A 651 -11.86 33.72 -29.31
C LYS A 651 -12.18 34.16 -27.88
N ASP A 652 -11.87 33.32 -26.90
CA ASP A 652 -12.06 33.61 -25.48
C ASP A 652 -10.77 34.18 -24.89
N THR A 653 -10.82 35.42 -24.42
CA THR A 653 -9.69 36.12 -23.76
C THR A 653 -9.18 35.43 -22.50
N MET A 654 -9.92 34.44 -21.96
CA MET A 654 -9.63 33.74 -20.72
C MET A 654 -9.10 32.32 -20.93
N ARG A 655 -9.05 31.81 -22.17
CA ARG A 655 -8.49 30.49 -22.45
C ARG A 655 -8.00 30.33 -23.90
N VAL A 656 -6.95 29.56 -24.07
CA VAL A 656 -6.59 28.96 -25.36
C VAL A 656 -7.10 27.54 -25.37
N SER A 657 -7.70 27.09 -26.48
CA SER A 657 -8.08 25.69 -26.62
C SER A 657 -7.67 25.07 -27.94
N PHE A 658 -7.47 23.76 -27.92
CA PHE A 658 -7.21 22.94 -29.10
C PHE A 658 -8.18 21.76 -29.06
N ASP A 659 -8.95 21.58 -30.12
CA ASP A 659 -9.99 20.55 -30.22
C ASP A 659 -9.54 19.49 -31.25
N SER A 660 -9.56 18.20 -30.88
CA SER A 660 -9.20 17.11 -31.80
C SER A 660 -9.99 15.83 -31.51
N THR A 661 -10.11 14.95 -32.51
CA THR A 661 -10.69 13.60 -32.36
C THR A 661 -9.65 12.55 -31.96
N SER A 662 -8.35 12.90 -31.93
CA SER A 662 -7.26 12.03 -31.49
C SER A 662 -6.91 12.29 -30.01
N LEU A 663 -7.16 11.30 -29.14
CA LEU A 663 -6.73 11.33 -27.74
C LEU A 663 -5.21 11.41 -27.63
N ASN A 664 -4.51 10.65 -28.46
CA ASN A 664 -3.05 10.60 -28.48
C ASN A 664 -2.46 11.96 -28.83
N LEU A 665 -2.96 12.64 -29.86
CA LEU A 665 -2.49 13.97 -30.23
C LEU A 665 -2.64 14.97 -29.08
N VAL A 666 -3.80 14.98 -28.44
CA VAL A 666 -4.08 15.90 -27.33
C VAL A 666 -3.23 15.57 -26.10
N SER A 667 -3.00 14.29 -25.81
CA SER A 667 -2.05 13.84 -24.77
C SER A 667 -0.61 14.28 -25.08
N GLN A 668 -0.17 14.13 -26.33
CA GLN A 668 1.16 14.55 -26.80
C GLN A 668 1.35 16.06 -26.68
N ILE A 669 0.36 16.87 -27.07
CA ILE A 669 0.40 18.33 -26.88
C ILE A 669 0.50 18.67 -25.39
N LYS A 670 -0.28 18.02 -24.52
CA LYS A 670 -0.22 18.22 -23.06
C LYS A 670 1.16 17.92 -22.49
N VAL A 671 1.80 16.81 -22.90
CA VAL A 671 3.17 16.46 -22.50
C VAL A 671 4.17 17.55 -22.92
N LEU A 672 4.09 18.02 -24.16
CA LEU A 672 5.00 19.05 -24.67
C LEU A 672 4.78 20.41 -23.99
N LEU A 673 3.52 20.79 -23.73
CA LEU A 673 3.19 21.97 -22.94
C LEU A 673 3.74 21.85 -21.51
N ALA A 674 3.59 20.69 -20.87
CA ALA A 674 4.13 20.42 -19.54
C ALA A 674 5.66 20.59 -19.51
N ARG A 675 6.36 20.12 -20.56
CA ARG A 675 7.81 20.32 -20.73
C ARG A 675 8.19 21.80 -20.86
N LEU A 676 7.38 22.60 -21.56
CA LEU A 676 7.54 24.07 -21.59
C LEU A 676 7.09 24.74 -20.26
N GLY A 677 6.69 23.95 -19.26
CA GLY A 677 6.16 24.40 -17.99
C GLY A 677 4.83 25.15 -18.10
N ILE A 678 3.98 24.73 -19.04
CA ILE A 678 2.61 25.19 -19.23
C ILE A 678 1.66 24.06 -18.85
N MET A 679 0.82 24.29 -17.83
CA MET A 679 -0.22 23.33 -17.43
C MET A 679 -1.46 23.48 -18.31
N SER A 680 -2.03 22.35 -18.75
CA SER A 680 -3.27 22.28 -19.51
C SER A 680 -4.19 21.16 -19.02
N SER A 681 -5.50 21.36 -19.13
CA SER A 681 -6.52 20.36 -18.84
C SER A 681 -7.15 19.83 -20.13
N ILE A 682 -7.62 18.59 -20.13
CA ILE A 682 -8.32 18.00 -21.28
C ILE A 682 -9.75 17.64 -20.84
N LYS A 683 -10.74 17.99 -21.65
CA LYS A 683 -12.14 17.59 -21.45
C LYS A 683 -12.60 16.71 -22.60
N ILE A 684 -13.28 15.62 -22.27
CA ILE A 684 -13.94 14.74 -23.24
C ILE A 684 -15.32 15.33 -23.55
N ARG A 685 -15.63 15.52 -24.83
CA ARG A 685 -16.95 15.93 -25.32
C ARG A 685 -17.60 14.73 -26.01
N LYS A 686 -18.65 14.21 -25.40
CA LYS A 686 -19.52 13.18 -26.01
C LYS A 686 -20.55 13.88 -26.92
N PRO A 687 -20.80 13.39 -28.14
CA PRO A 687 -21.79 13.99 -29.03
C PRO A 687 -23.23 13.80 -28.50
N GLN A 688 -24.02 14.87 -28.53
CA GLN A 688 -25.39 14.88 -27.95
C GLN A 688 -26.43 14.12 -28.78
N LYS A 689 -26.30 14.03 -30.11
CA LYS A 689 -27.26 13.36 -31.00
C LYS A 689 -26.59 12.84 -32.28
N LYS A 690 -26.16 11.58 -32.30
CA LYS A 690 -26.02 10.65 -33.46
C LYS A 690 -25.21 9.41 -33.06
N ARG A 691 -25.80 8.22 -33.20
CA ARG A 691 -25.27 6.87 -32.86
C ARG A 691 -23.91 6.48 -33.48
N ARG A 692 -23.24 7.34 -34.28
CA ARG A 692 -21.98 7.03 -34.99
C ARG A 692 -20.85 8.07 -34.83
N SER A 693 -21.02 9.10 -34.00
CA SER A 693 -19.97 10.13 -33.84
C SER A 693 -19.02 9.78 -32.68
N LYS A 694 -17.71 9.80 -32.96
CA LYS A 694 -16.65 9.54 -31.98
C LYS A 694 -16.52 10.73 -31.01
N PRO A 695 -16.04 10.52 -29.77
CA PRO A 695 -15.78 11.63 -28.84
C PRO A 695 -14.73 12.60 -29.40
N SER A 696 -14.82 13.87 -29.02
CA SER A 696 -13.76 14.86 -29.24
C SER A 696 -13.11 15.25 -27.92
N TYR A 697 -11.84 15.63 -27.99
CA TYR A 697 -10.98 15.96 -26.87
C TYR A 697 -10.58 17.43 -26.97
N LYS A 698 -10.96 18.19 -25.95
CA LYS A 698 -10.68 19.62 -25.87
C LYS A 698 -9.57 19.88 -24.86
N LEU A 699 -8.37 20.19 -25.35
CA LEU A 699 -7.29 20.73 -24.53
C LEU A 699 -7.57 22.21 -24.24
N THR A 700 -7.37 22.63 -22.99
CA THR A 700 -7.59 24.02 -22.55
C THR A 700 -6.42 24.48 -21.68
N ILE A 701 -5.88 25.65 -22.04
CA ILE A 701 -4.93 26.42 -21.24
C ILE A 701 -5.68 27.64 -20.71
N SER A 702 -5.64 27.87 -19.40
CA SER A 702 -6.35 28.97 -18.75
C SER A 702 -5.60 29.44 -17.51
N GLY A 703 -6.03 30.56 -16.94
CA GLY A 703 -5.41 31.09 -15.73
C GLY A 703 -4.06 31.76 -15.98
N LYS A 704 -3.22 31.83 -14.94
CA LYS A 704 -1.88 32.46 -14.98
C LYS A 704 -0.94 31.83 -16.03
N GLN A 705 -1.21 30.60 -16.45
CA GLN A 705 -0.44 29.91 -17.51
C GLN A 705 -0.47 30.65 -18.85
N LEU A 706 -1.50 31.44 -19.11
CA LEU A 706 -1.65 32.21 -20.35
C LEU A 706 -0.56 33.27 -20.54
N PHE A 707 -0.02 33.84 -19.46
CA PHE A 707 1.10 34.78 -19.56
C PHE A 707 2.35 34.10 -20.09
N LYS A 708 2.65 32.90 -19.58
CA LYS A 708 3.78 32.10 -20.07
C LYS A 708 3.53 31.63 -21.50
N PHE A 709 2.29 31.24 -21.83
CA PHE A 709 1.90 30.94 -23.20
C PHE A 709 2.18 32.12 -24.14
N ASN A 710 1.68 33.32 -23.85
CA ASN A 710 1.93 34.50 -24.69
C ASN A 710 3.41 34.86 -24.83
N LYS A 711 4.23 34.63 -23.79
CA LYS A 711 5.67 34.85 -23.82
C LYS A 711 6.38 33.90 -24.80
N LEU A 712 5.98 32.63 -24.83
CA LEU A 712 6.60 31.60 -25.68
C LEU A 712 6.02 31.58 -27.10
N PHE A 713 4.71 31.72 -27.24
CA PHE A 713 3.97 31.62 -28.50
C PHE A 713 3.71 33.00 -29.12
N LYS A 714 4.80 33.76 -29.39
CA LYS A 714 4.71 35.14 -29.89
C LYS A 714 3.89 35.29 -31.18
N GLU A 715 3.92 34.28 -32.05
CA GLU A 715 3.15 34.31 -33.30
C GLU A 715 1.69 33.84 -33.14
N PHE A 716 1.26 33.44 -31.94
CA PHE A 716 -0.11 33.04 -31.62
C PHE A 716 -0.52 33.56 -30.23
N GLN A 717 -0.39 34.86 -30.02
CA GLN A 717 -0.79 35.50 -28.77
C GLN A 717 -2.30 35.66 -28.67
N ILE A 718 -2.78 35.70 -27.43
CA ILE A 718 -4.15 36.04 -27.08
C ILE A 718 -4.21 37.30 -26.21
N PRO A 719 -5.25 38.13 -26.35
CA PRO A 719 -5.47 39.22 -25.40
C PRO A 719 -5.89 38.64 -24.05
N VAL A 720 -5.05 38.82 -23.02
CA VAL A 720 -5.33 38.34 -21.66
C VAL A 720 -5.89 39.49 -20.83
N LYS A 721 -7.14 39.39 -20.38
CA LYS A 721 -7.73 40.40 -19.48
C LYS A 721 -7.06 40.32 -18.10
N LYS A 722 -6.71 41.49 -17.52
CA LYS A 722 -6.28 41.59 -16.11
C LYS A 722 -7.49 41.33 -15.20
N GLN A 723 -7.70 40.09 -14.77
CA GLN A 723 -8.74 39.73 -13.80
C GLN A 723 -8.18 38.86 -12.67
N LYS A 724 -8.89 38.80 -11.53
CA LYS A 724 -8.60 37.87 -10.42
C LYS A 724 -8.85 36.44 -10.91
N PHE A 725 -7.78 35.74 -11.31
CA PHE A 725 -7.86 34.32 -11.66
C PHE A 725 -8.37 33.50 -10.46
N TYR A 726 -9.35 32.63 -10.71
CA TYR A 726 -9.83 31.67 -9.71
C TYR A 726 -8.69 30.89 -9.07
N ARG A 727 -8.87 30.54 -7.79
CA ARG A 727 -7.91 29.76 -7.03
C ARG A 727 -7.66 28.41 -7.71
N ASN A 728 -6.44 28.24 -8.22
CA ASN A 728 -5.93 26.97 -8.72
C ASN A 728 -4.91 26.41 -7.73
N ASP A 729 -5.18 25.25 -7.17
CA ASP A 729 -4.28 24.54 -6.26
C ASP A 729 -3.31 23.61 -6.98
N THR A 730 -3.40 23.51 -8.32
CA THR A 730 -2.40 22.86 -9.16
C THR A 730 -1.22 23.80 -9.44
N PHE A 731 0.02 23.29 -9.38
CA PHE A 731 1.24 24.06 -9.63
C PHE A 731 2.38 23.20 -10.20
N ILE A 732 3.42 23.83 -10.72
CA ILE A 732 4.66 23.17 -11.16
C ILE A 732 5.73 23.40 -10.12
N TRP A 733 6.38 22.33 -9.66
CA TRP A 733 7.52 22.41 -8.74
C TRP A 733 8.37 21.14 -8.81
N ARG A 734 9.70 21.27 -8.70
CA ARG A 734 10.67 20.14 -8.71
C ARG A 734 10.47 19.13 -9.86
N ASN A 735 10.22 19.60 -11.08
CA ASN A 735 9.96 18.78 -12.28
C ASN A 735 8.65 17.96 -12.27
N TYR A 736 7.67 18.36 -11.45
CA TYR A 736 6.34 17.75 -11.44
C TYR A 736 5.26 18.79 -11.62
N ILE A 737 4.14 18.36 -12.21
CA ILE A 737 2.84 19.01 -12.02
C ILE A 737 2.19 18.39 -10.79
N TRP A 738 1.93 19.21 -9.78
CA TRP A 738 1.29 18.85 -8.54
C TRP A 738 -0.18 19.19 -8.64
N PHE A 739 -1.08 18.24 -8.35
CA PHE A 739 -2.51 18.48 -8.38
C PHE A 739 -3.23 17.78 -7.22
N PRO A 740 -4.26 18.42 -6.64
CA PRO A 740 -4.94 17.87 -5.49
C PRO A 740 -5.90 16.73 -5.87
N VAL A 741 -5.98 15.73 -5.01
CA VAL A 741 -7.09 14.78 -4.94
C VAL A 741 -8.38 15.52 -4.64
N LYS A 742 -9.44 15.28 -5.43
CA LYS A 742 -10.77 15.84 -5.17
C LYS A 742 -11.60 14.94 -4.26
N GLU A 743 -11.53 13.65 -4.51
CA GLU A 743 -12.37 12.62 -3.91
C GLU A 743 -11.67 11.27 -4.06
N ILE A 744 -11.80 10.43 -3.03
CA ILE A 744 -11.42 9.03 -3.04
C ILE A 744 -12.65 8.27 -2.60
N SER A 745 -13.04 7.27 -3.38
CA SER A 745 -14.14 6.37 -3.07
C SER A 745 -13.68 4.94 -3.24
N PHE A 746 -14.42 4.01 -2.66
CA PHE A 746 -14.13 2.59 -2.74
C PHE A 746 -15.34 1.86 -3.32
N GLU A 747 -15.09 0.84 -4.13
CA GLU A 747 -16.14 -0.01 -4.69
C GLU A 747 -15.65 -1.46 -4.75
N ARG A 748 -16.56 -2.42 -4.54
CA ARG A 748 -16.24 -3.83 -4.77
C ARG A 748 -16.10 -4.08 -6.27
N TYR A 749 -15.05 -4.79 -6.66
CA TYR A 749 -14.74 -5.12 -8.03
C TYR A 749 -14.41 -6.60 -8.14
N LYS A 750 -15.09 -7.26 -9.09
CA LYS A 750 -14.80 -8.64 -9.49
C LYS A 750 -14.40 -8.66 -10.96
N GLY A 751 -13.17 -9.06 -11.25
CA GLY A 751 -12.66 -9.15 -12.62
C GLY A 751 -11.15 -9.03 -12.71
N LYS A 752 -10.65 -8.87 -13.94
CA LYS A 752 -9.22 -8.83 -14.22
C LYS A 752 -8.59 -7.53 -13.75
N VAL A 753 -7.42 -7.66 -13.14
CA VAL A 753 -6.47 -6.57 -12.94
C VAL A 753 -5.18 -6.85 -13.68
N CYS A 754 -4.41 -5.80 -13.93
CA CYS A 754 -3.15 -5.82 -14.64
C CYS A 754 -2.08 -5.07 -13.86
N ASP A 755 -0.84 -5.54 -13.98
CA ASP A 755 0.34 -4.86 -13.48
C ASP A 755 1.48 -4.94 -14.49
N LEU A 756 2.47 -4.07 -14.35
CA LEU A 756 3.55 -3.93 -15.30
C LEU A 756 4.91 -3.82 -14.61
N THR A 757 5.87 -4.63 -15.03
CA THR A 757 7.26 -4.53 -14.58
C THR A 757 8.08 -3.67 -15.54
N VAL A 758 8.79 -2.65 -15.04
CA VAL A 758 9.72 -1.81 -15.82
C VAL A 758 11.17 -1.99 -15.37
N GLU A 759 12.14 -1.65 -16.23
CA GLU A 759 13.57 -1.72 -15.89
C GLU A 759 14.01 -0.65 -14.87
N LYS A 760 14.92 -1.04 -13.96
CA LYS A 760 15.67 -0.21 -12.98
C LYS A 760 14.85 0.48 -11.90
N ASP A 761 13.82 1.19 -12.31
CA ASP A 761 13.00 2.08 -11.51
C ASP A 761 11.58 1.58 -11.69
N SER A 762 11.11 0.80 -10.71
CA SER A 762 9.81 0.12 -10.64
C SER A 762 8.66 1.12 -10.54
N SER A 763 8.56 2.04 -11.50
CA SER A 763 7.54 3.07 -11.55
C SER A 763 7.16 3.46 -12.97
N TYR A 764 5.91 3.86 -13.15
CA TYR A 764 5.39 4.35 -14.43
C TYR A 764 4.30 5.40 -14.23
N VAL A 765 3.73 5.90 -15.33
CA VAL A 765 2.64 6.88 -15.30
C VAL A 765 1.36 6.24 -15.79
N ALA A 766 0.38 6.12 -14.90
CA ALA A 766 -0.95 5.55 -15.13
C ALA A 766 -2.03 6.62 -14.93
N ASN A 767 -2.92 6.79 -15.92
CA ASN A 767 -3.92 7.87 -15.97
C ASN A 767 -3.34 9.24 -15.55
N GLU A 768 -2.14 9.57 -16.02
CA GLU A 768 -1.44 10.83 -15.74
C GLU A 768 -1.05 11.02 -14.25
N ILE A 769 -0.91 9.94 -13.50
CA ILE A 769 -0.39 9.90 -12.13
C ILE A 769 0.84 9.01 -12.10
N ALA A 770 1.90 9.44 -11.42
CA ALA A 770 3.05 8.59 -11.15
C ALA A 770 2.69 7.50 -10.14
N VAL A 771 2.96 6.24 -10.49
CA VAL A 771 2.64 5.04 -9.72
C VAL A 771 3.86 4.14 -9.59
N HIS A 772 3.92 3.34 -8.53
CA HIS A 772 4.97 2.35 -8.32
C HIS A 772 4.49 0.99 -8.84
N ASN A 773 5.40 0.08 -9.12
CA ASN A 773 5.02 -1.33 -9.25
C ASN A 773 4.77 -1.91 -7.88
N SER A 774 4.13 -3.05 -7.81
CA SER A 774 4.00 -3.73 -6.53
C SER A 774 5.15 -4.66 -6.24
#